data_AF-A0A3M1MBL3-F1
#
_entry.id   AF-A0A3M1MBL3-F1
#
_cell.length_a   1.000
_cell.length_b   1.000
_cell.length_c   1.000
_cell.angle_alpha   90.00
_cell.angle_beta   90.00
_cell.angle_gamma   90.00
#
_symmetry.space_group_name_H-M   'P 1'
#
loop_
_entity.id
_entity.type
_entity.pdbx_description
1 polymer ?
#
loop_
_entity_poly.entity_id
_entity_poly.type
_entity_poly.pdbx_seq_one_letter_code
_entity_poly.pdbx_strand_id
1 'polypeptide(L)'
;MNTDGTTDFLSFRCPDCGKRLKVARRHAGRRVPCPRCGERIVIPTESDTGSDDGPRTDRVPADTREKGEPAADGSALHHVEPVRTLAPEIEQDLLRLGAPAISDVDRRVEESQAAKAARAKKLQEAQQKRSVPKSPVGNVEPIAPLVVPRRPVADDDAPLPLDDEDDPSPPSPSSTASRGDRRVSPAGQESDRSSGRSSPGGRTPSGSAAAVPRSAFDDDLPELEALEEVVRHSASEDEILATHLGADPAGGAAGDEFSSELDDELPSLLDTGARTRKSDGVQEYRVVCPTCGTGQYVAFSAVGMKIKCPDCFSEFKVPPPPKHLLAKKQKKTPPPEQLDDVPRIREEEPEQDTSDRLKKGRTKEILSRAAQELTEEQQDELYRMEFDTAGFMRRTFGFLTDIVVVSQIIGYGLVFALLFGLVHYSLLDTQSFFGRGLLLISFILAPLATLLFALPMFSGGLLLIESVANKQPRLEALPSFNMFDNFAELMVLSVSLATSAAPGFILGGLLGGEAAIYARLIGSMLSSVLLFPIILLSMLEGGSLMSVVTSNVLQSLAKAPQAWGAYYLKIFSGYVVMGLLWMMLIGRNPAATALIGATVPLLFFFTCQQLGLLADDISDELSIEISSPKDQDQEDAEEEGGGGTAGKDLDDLEA
;
A
#
# COMPACT_ATOMS: atom_id res chain seq x y z
N MET A 1 19.63 25.19 33.03
CA MET A 1 19.33 23.73 33.13
C MET A 1 18.31 23.45 32.07
N ASN A 2 18.71 22.79 30.99
CA ASN A 2 17.82 22.51 29.87
C ASN A 2 17.46 21.02 29.95
N THR A 3 16.18 20.70 29.83
CA THR A 3 15.67 19.33 29.73
C THR A 3 15.35 19.07 28.27
N ASP A 4 16.07 18.15 27.63
CA ASP A 4 15.75 17.74 26.26
C ASP A 4 14.35 17.12 26.22
N GLY A 5 13.50 17.66 25.35
CA GLY A 5 12.07 17.34 25.27
C GLY A 5 11.75 16.00 24.60
N THR A 6 12.59 14.98 24.77
CA THR A 6 12.40 13.65 24.21
C THR A 6 11.14 13.04 24.81
N THR A 7 10.07 12.98 24.02
CA THR A 7 8.79 12.43 24.45
C THR A 7 8.86 10.90 24.43
N ASP A 8 9.17 10.30 25.58
CA ASP A 8 9.10 8.84 25.72
C ASP A 8 7.66 8.35 25.47
N PHE A 9 7.55 7.31 24.63
CA PHE A 9 6.30 6.60 24.37
C PHE A 9 6.45 5.13 24.76
N LEU A 10 5.47 4.62 25.51
CA LEU A 10 5.29 3.20 25.74
C LEU A 10 4.46 2.61 24.59
N SER A 11 4.84 1.44 24.09
CA SER A 11 4.10 0.69 23.06
C SER A 11 3.66 -0.67 23.58
N PHE A 12 2.35 -0.93 23.58
CA PHE A 12 1.75 -2.18 24.07
C PHE A 12 0.60 -2.61 23.13
N ARG A 13 0.09 -3.85 23.27
CA ARG A 13 -1.08 -4.34 22.51
C ARG A 13 -2.33 -4.27 23.39
N CYS A 14 -3.47 -3.87 22.81
CA CYS A 14 -4.78 -4.01 23.46
C CYS A 14 -5.11 -5.51 23.60
N PRO A 15 -5.49 -6.01 24.79
CA PRO A 15 -5.75 -7.43 25.02
C PRO A 15 -6.94 -7.95 24.21
N ASP A 16 -7.95 -7.10 23.96
CA ASP A 16 -9.24 -7.50 23.39
C ASP A 16 -9.24 -7.59 21.87
N CYS A 17 -8.43 -6.75 21.18
CA CYS A 17 -8.42 -6.64 19.72
C CYS A 17 -7.02 -6.61 19.08
N GLY A 18 -5.98 -6.89 19.85
CA GLY A 18 -4.58 -7.02 19.42
C GLY A 18 -3.88 -5.73 18.95
N LYS A 19 -4.61 -4.64 18.69
CA LYS A 19 -4.06 -3.39 18.12
C LYS A 19 -2.91 -2.85 18.99
N ARG A 20 -1.76 -2.61 18.37
CA ARG A 20 -0.65 -1.87 19.00
C ARG A 20 -1.06 -0.42 19.24
N LEU A 21 -0.79 0.08 20.44
CA LEU A 21 -1.08 1.43 20.86
C LEU A 21 0.20 2.05 21.44
N LYS A 22 0.50 3.28 20.99
CA LYS A 22 1.68 4.04 21.37
C LYS A 22 1.23 5.27 22.15
N VAL A 23 1.52 5.31 23.45
CA VAL A 23 1.04 6.35 24.37
C VAL A 23 2.22 6.94 25.15
N ALA A 24 2.25 8.26 25.35
CA ALA A 24 3.35 8.89 26.07
C ALA A 24 3.46 8.36 27.51
N ARG A 25 4.70 8.12 27.99
CA ARG A 25 5.03 7.44 29.26
C ARG A 25 4.26 7.97 30.48
N ARG A 26 3.98 9.28 30.51
CA ARG A 26 3.13 10.01 31.48
C ARG A 26 1.69 9.49 31.65
N HIS A 27 1.21 8.62 30.77
CA HIS A 27 -0.13 8.01 30.85
C HIS A 27 -0.10 6.55 31.36
N ALA A 28 1.06 5.98 31.69
CA ALA A 28 1.17 4.67 32.33
C ALA A 28 0.25 4.56 33.58
N GLY A 29 -0.36 3.40 33.77
CA GLY A 29 -1.34 3.14 34.83
C GLY A 29 -2.73 3.77 34.62
N ARG A 30 -2.95 4.59 33.58
CA ARG A 30 -4.27 5.15 33.26
C ARG A 30 -5.09 4.21 32.40
N ARG A 31 -6.42 4.25 32.56
CA ARG A 31 -7.37 3.64 31.62
C ARG A 31 -7.63 4.57 30.44
N VAL A 32 -7.57 4.03 29.22
CA VAL A 32 -7.90 4.74 27.96
C VAL A 32 -8.78 3.85 27.09
N PRO A 33 -9.72 4.41 26.29
CA PRO A 33 -10.48 3.63 25.33
C PRO A 33 -9.60 3.21 24.15
N CYS A 34 -9.73 1.98 23.69
CA CYS A 34 -9.00 1.48 22.53
C CYS A 34 -9.61 1.99 21.21
N PRO A 35 -8.86 2.67 20.32
CA PRO A 35 -9.34 3.17 19.03
C PRO A 35 -9.45 2.06 17.96
N ARG A 36 -10.10 0.94 18.31
CA ARG A 36 -10.54 -0.14 17.40
C ARG A 36 -11.77 -0.87 17.96
N CYS A 37 -11.75 -1.22 19.25
CA CYS A 37 -12.88 -1.90 19.92
C CYS A 37 -13.64 -1.04 20.96
N GLY A 38 -13.15 0.16 21.29
CA GLY A 38 -13.73 1.05 22.31
C GLY A 38 -13.39 0.70 23.76
N GLU A 39 -12.94 -0.53 24.03
CA GLU A 39 -12.75 -1.05 25.40
C GLU A 39 -11.68 -0.28 26.22
N ARG A 40 -11.91 -0.15 27.53
CA ARG A 40 -11.15 0.69 28.47
C ARG A 40 -9.96 -0.02 29.10
N ILE A 41 -8.98 -0.31 28.27
CA ILE A 41 -7.70 -0.93 28.63
C ILE A 41 -6.89 -0.07 29.61
N VAL A 42 -6.12 -0.72 30.49
CA VAL A 42 -5.10 -0.06 31.34
C VAL A 42 -3.78 -0.01 30.56
N ILE A 43 -3.11 1.14 30.55
CA ILE A 43 -1.75 1.26 30.01
C ILE A 43 -0.78 0.65 31.04
N PRO A 44 0.07 -0.33 30.68
CA PRO A 44 1.01 -0.96 31.62
C PRO A 44 1.93 0.05 32.32
N THR A 45 2.36 -0.27 33.53
CA THR A 45 3.43 0.44 34.24
C THR A 45 4.73 -0.34 34.16
N GLU A 46 5.86 0.34 34.29
CA GLU A 46 7.19 -0.28 34.09
C GLU A 46 7.55 -1.32 35.16
N SER A 47 6.89 -1.26 36.32
CA SER A 47 6.91 -2.31 37.35
C SER A 47 6.29 -3.63 36.88
N ASP A 48 5.32 -3.59 35.96
CA ASP A 48 4.58 -4.77 35.49
C ASP A 48 5.41 -5.56 34.46
N THR A 49 6.35 -4.90 33.78
CA THR A 49 7.28 -5.50 32.81
C THR A 49 8.52 -6.15 33.45
N GLY A 50 8.54 -6.34 34.77
CA GLY A 50 9.71 -6.79 35.54
C GLY A 50 9.75 -8.28 35.93
N SER A 51 8.67 -9.04 35.76
CA SER A 51 8.58 -10.44 36.21
C SER A 51 7.78 -11.32 35.25
N ASP A 52 8.44 -11.80 34.19
CA ASP A 52 7.91 -12.81 33.27
C ASP A 52 8.09 -14.23 33.86
N ASP A 53 7.53 -14.46 35.05
CA ASP A 53 7.34 -15.80 35.63
C ASP A 53 6.09 -16.40 34.98
N GLY A 54 6.29 -17.40 34.12
CA GLY A 54 5.23 -17.98 33.29
C GLY A 54 4.03 -18.55 34.09
N PRO A 55 2.84 -18.67 33.45
CA PRO A 55 1.58 -18.91 34.13
C PRO A 55 1.54 -20.26 34.86
N ARG A 56 1.76 -20.19 36.18
CA ARG A 56 1.59 -21.30 37.11
C ARG A 56 0.10 -21.55 37.29
N THR A 57 -0.40 -22.74 36.93
CA THR A 57 -1.81 -23.07 37.03
C THR A 57 -2.27 -23.12 38.49
N ASP A 58 -3.20 -22.23 38.85
CA ASP A 58 -3.65 -22.08 40.22
C ASP A 58 -4.59 -23.21 40.68
N ARG A 59 -4.57 -23.48 41.98
CA ARG A 59 -5.31 -24.61 42.58
C ARG A 59 -6.80 -24.29 42.73
N VAL A 60 -7.65 -25.25 42.34
CA VAL A 60 -9.04 -25.31 42.79
C VAL A 60 -9.07 -25.56 44.31
N PRO A 61 -9.79 -24.76 45.11
CA PRO A 61 -10.05 -25.06 46.52
C PRO A 61 -11.20 -26.07 46.63
N ALA A 62 -10.89 -27.30 47.05
CA ALA A 62 -11.91 -28.32 47.33
C ALA A 62 -12.32 -28.26 48.81
N ASP A 63 -13.58 -27.89 49.09
CA ASP A 63 -14.22 -28.07 50.39
C ASP A 63 -15.42 -29.00 50.25
N THR A 64 -15.22 -30.28 50.59
CA THR A 64 -16.32 -31.13 51.04
C THR A 64 -15.79 -32.17 52.03
N ARG A 65 -16.61 -32.46 53.04
CA ARG A 65 -16.23 -33.13 54.29
C ARG A 65 -17.00 -34.44 54.43
N GLU A 66 -16.31 -35.57 54.34
CA GLU A 66 -16.59 -36.89 54.96
C GLU A 66 -15.46 -37.88 54.50
N LYS A 67 -15.06 -39.00 55.12
CA LYS A 67 -15.18 -39.56 56.50
C LYS A 67 -14.68 -41.01 56.49
N GLY A 68 -13.64 -41.36 57.27
CA GLY A 68 -13.29 -42.76 57.56
C GLY A 68 -11.86 -43.23 57.24
N GLU A 69 -11.11 -43.43 58.33
CA GLU A 69 -10.04 -44.39 58.69
C GLU A 69 -9.51 -45.52 57.75
N PRO A 70 -8.33 -46.13 58.07
CA PRO A 70 -7.30 -46.41 57.05
C PRO A 70 -6.70 -47.83 56.98
N ALA A 71 -6.00 -48.11 55.87
CA ALA A 71 -4.91 -49.09 55.68
C ALA A 71 -4.28 -48.85 54.28
N ALA A 72 -3.11 -49.35 53.86
CA ALA A 72 -1.82 -49.67 54.50
C ALA A 72 -0.82 -50.14 53.38
N ASP A 73 0.48 -50.11 53.65
CA ASP A 73 1.56 -50.87 52.93
C ASP A 73 2.04 -50.39 51.52
N GLY A 74 3.24 -50.85 51.09
CA GLY A 74 3.89 -50.64 49.77
C GLY A 74 4.54 -49.26 49.56
N SER A 75 5.87 -48.98 49.63
CA SER A 75 7.13 -49.66 49.26
C SER A 75 7.61 -49.49 47.80
N ALA A 76 8.95 -49.38 47.65
CA ALA A 76 9.75 -49.07 46.44
C ALA A 76 9.61 -47.62 45.90
N LEU A 77 10.61 -46.72 45.98
CA LEU A 77 11.96 -46.70 45.36
C LEU A 77 11.97 -46.84 43.82
N HIS A 78 12.25 -45.73 43.13
CA HIS A 78 13.14 -45.73 41.97
C HIS A 78 14.05 -44.49 41.97
N HIS A 79 15.26 -44.66 41.44
CA HIS A 79 16.37 -43.72 41.53
C HIS A 79 16.50 -42.94 40.21
N VAL A 80 16.65 -41.62 40.26
CA VAL A 80 16.90 -40.77 39.08
C VAL A 80 18.21 -40.01 39.29
N GLU A 81 19.12 -40.08 38.31
CA GLU A 81 20.37 -39.31 38.33
C GLU A 81 20.17 -37.90 37.73
N PRO A 82 20.89 -36.88 38.24
CA PRO A 82 20.85 -35.54 37.66
C PRO A 82 21.68 -35.48 36.37
N VAL A 83 21.03 -35.13 35.26
CA VAL A 83 21.70 -34.88 33.97
C VAL A 83 22.69 -33.71 34.10
N ARG A 84 23.95 -33.94 33.72
CA ARG A 84 25.00 -32.92 33.72
C ARG A 84 24.80 -31.93 32.57
N THR A 85 24.75 -30.64 32.90
CA THR A 85 24.73 -29.55 31.92
C THR A 85 26.11 -29.34 31.27
N LEU A 86 26.14 -29.35 29.93
CA LEU A 86 27.32 -29.04 29.12
C LEU A 86 27.02 -27.83 28.21
N ALA A 87 26.99 -26.64 28.81
CA ALA A 87 26.83 -25.37 28.08
C ALA A 87 27.46 -24.16 28.82
N PRO A 88 28.78 -23.95 28.70
CA PRO A 88 29.34 -22.60 28.92
C PRO A 88 30.38 -22.13 27.86
N GLU A 89 30.90 -23.00 26.99
CA GLU A 89 32.02 -22.65 26.10
C GLU A 89 31.59 -21.89 24.82
N ILE A 90 30.44 -22.24 24.23
CA ILE A 90 29.98 -21.67 22.94
C ILE A 90 29.72 -20.14 23.03
N GLU A 91 29.28 -19.66 24.20
CA GLU A 91 28.93 -18.25 24.41
C GLU A 91 30.17 -17.33 24.49
N GLN A 92 31.32 -17.84 24.97
CA GLN A 92 32.56 -17.06 25.04
C GLN A 92 33.23 -16.83 23.68
N ASP A 93 33.12 -17.77 22.75
CA ASP A 93 33.72 -17.62 21.41
C ASP A 93 32.89 -16.72 20.49
N LEU A 94 31.55 -16.73 20.62
CA LEU A 94 30.68 -15.76 19.95
C LEU A 94 30.99 -14.31 20.38
N LEU A 95 31.24 -14.08 21.67
CA LEU A 95 31.64 -12.77 22.19
C LEU A 95 33.01 -12.29 21.70
N ARG A 96 33.91 -13.19 21.27
CA ARG A 96 35.25 -12.84 20.76
C ARG A 96 35.28 -12.42 19.29
N LEU A 97 34.28 -12.80 18.49
CA LEU A 97 34.26 -12.54 17.05
C LEU A 97 33.56 -11.22 16.65
N GLY A 98 32.76 -10.61 17.52
CA GLY A 98 31.93 -9.45 17.16
C GLY A 98 32.57 -8.06 17.29
N ALA A 99 33.60 -7.88 18.13
CA ALA A 99 33.99 -6.54 18.60
C ALA A 99 34.69 -5.61 17.57
N PRO A 100 35.67 -6.04 16.75
CA PRO A 100 36.50 -5.09 15.99
C PRO A 100 35.86 -4.62 14.66
N ALA A 101 34.79 -5.27 14.19
CA ALA A 101 34.24 -5.00 12.86
C ALA A 101 33.37 -3.73 12.80
N ILE A 102 32.71 -3.37 13.92
CA ILE A 102 31.73 -2.27 13.94
C ILE A 102 32.43 -0.90 13.91
N SER A 103 33.50 -0.72 14.69
CA SER A 103 34.25 0.55 14.77
C SER A 103 34.88 0.98 13.44
N ASP A 104 35.19 0.03 12.56
CA ASP A 104 35.73 0.32 11.22
C ASP A 104 34.65 0.69 10.19
N VAL A 105 33.36 0.48 10.50
CA VAL A 105 32.22 0.98 9.72
C VAL A 105 31.93 2.44 10.09
N ASP A 106 31.80 2.75 11.38
CA ASP A 106 31.51 4.11 11.86
C ASP A 106 32.59 5.11 11.39
N ARG A 107 33.87 4.73 11.48
CA ARG A 107 34.99 5.52 10.97
C ARG A 107 34.88 5.83 9.47
N ARG A 108 34.41 4.88 8.65
CA ARG A 108 34.19 5.09 7.20
C ARG A 108 32.99 6.01 6.94
N VAL A 109 31.99 6.01 7.82
CA VAL A 109 30.87 6.95 7.75
C VAL A 109 31.36 8.38 8.06
N GLU A 110 32.16 8.57 9.11
CA GLU A 110 32.78 9.87 9.43
C GLU A 110 33.70 10.39 8.32
N GLU A 111 34.60 9.55 7.80
CA GLU A 111 35.48 9.90 6.67
C GLU A 111 34.68 10.31 5.42
N SER A 112 33.56 9.63 5.15
CA SER A 112 32.63 9.95 4.05
C SER A 112 31.88 11.28 4.27
N GLN A 113 31.42 11.56 5.48
CA GLN A 113 30.76 12.83 5.82
C GLN A 113 31.75 14.01 5.74
N ALA A 114 32.97 13.86 6.27
CA ALA A 114 34.02 14.86 6.17
C ALA A 114 34.38 15.18 4.71
N ALA A 115 34.47 14.16 3.85
CA ALA A 115 34.72 14.34 2.42
C ALA A 115 33.58 15.10 1.70
N LYS A 116 32.31 14.87 2.09
CA LYS A 116 31.16 15.63 1.57
C LYS A 116 31.20 17.10 2.02
N ALA A 117 31.44 17.36 3.31
CA ALA A 117 31.56 18.72 3.85
C ALA A 117 32.69 19.52 3.16
N ALA A 118 33.84 18.89 2.93
CA ALA A 118 34.96 19.51 2.21
C ALA A 118 34.64 19.86 0.75
N ARG A 119 33.80 19.06 0.07
CA ARG A 119 33.30 19.39 -1.29
C ARG A 119 32.32 20.57 -1.26
N ALA A 120 31.36 20.59 -0.33
CA ALA A 120 30.40 21.68 -0.19
C ALA A 120 31.08 23.04 0.04
N LYS A 121 32.07 23.09 0.95
CA LYS A 121 32.84 24.31 1.22
C LYS A 121 33.60 24.81 -0.02
N LYS A 122 34.24 23.92 -0.79
CA LYS A 122 34.90 24.28 -2.06
C LYS A 122 33.93 24.85 -3.09
N LEU A 123 32.67 24.37 -3.12
CA LEU A 123 31.64 24.91 -4.02
C LEU A 123 31.25 26.34 -3.63
N GLN A 124 31.05 26.60 -2.34
CA GLN A 124 30.78 27.95 -1.82
C GLN A 124 31.93 28.92 -2.09
N GLU A 125 33.18 28.51 -1.84
CA GLU A 125 34.37 29.33 -2.17
C GLU A 125 34.50 29.62 -3.67
N ALA A 126 34.05 28.71 -4.55
CA ALA A 126 34.03 28.93 -5.99
C ALA A 126 32.90 29.89 -6.43
N GLN A 127 31.71 29.76 -5.83
CA GLN A 127 30.59 30.69 -6.06
C GLN A 127 30.93 32.11 -5.58
N GLN A 128 31.51 32.26 -4.39
CA GLN A 128 31.89 33.55 -3.81
C GLN A 128 33.01 34.25 -4.60
N LYS A 129 33.88 33.50 -5.29
CA LYS A 129 34.86 34.06 -6.25
C LYS A 129 34.23 34.51 -7.57
N ARG A 130 33.03 34.03 -7.90
CA ARG A 130 32.32 34.34 -9.15
C ARG A 130 31.40 35.56 -9.04
N SER A 131 31.06 36.00 -7.83
CA SER A 131 30.14 37.11 -7.55
C SER A 131 30.81 38.49 -7.38
N VAL A 132 32.04 38.68 -7.85
CA VAL A 132 32.75 39.97 -7.81
C VAL A 132 32.82 40.61 -9.21
N PRO A 133 31.84 41.44 -9.62
CA PRO A 133 31.84 42.11 -10.91
C PRO A 133 32.86 43.26 -10.94
N LYS A 134 34.06 43.00 -11.47
CA LYS A 134 35.10 44.02 -11.62
C LYS A 134 34.91 44.81 -12.92
N SER A 135 33.97 45.75 -12.91
CA SER A 135 33.70 46.64 -14.05
C SER A 135 34.66 47.85 -14.08
N PRO A 136 35.48 48.02 -15.14
CA PRO A 136 36.19 49.27 -15.38
C PRO A 136 35.30 50.24 -16.18
N VAL A 137 35.06 51.44 -15.66
CA VAL A 137 34.40 52.51 -16.42
C VAL A 137 35.34 52.97 -17.53
N GLY A 138 34.89 52.86 -18.79
CA GLY A 138 35.59 53.32 -19.99
C GLY A 138 34.64 54.09 -20.91
N ASN A 139 35.15 55.12 -21.58
CA ASN A 139 34.32 56.08 -22.32
C ASN A 139 33.65 55.47 -23.56
N VAL A 140 32.48 56.02 -23.91
CA VAL A 140 31.76 55.75 -25.16
C VAL A 140 32.16 56.78 -26.22
N GLU A 141 32.46 56.30 -27.43
CA GLU A 141 32.61 57.12 -28.63
C GLU A 141 31.74 56.51 -29.75
N PRO A 142 30.97 57.30 -30.52
CA PRO A 142 29.90 56.77 -31.38
C PRO A 142 30.40 56.35 -32.77
N ILE A 143 29.95 55.17 -33.25
CA ILE A 143 30.22 54.67 -34.60
C ILE A 143 28.91 54.39 -35.35
N ALA A 144 28.95 54.61 -36.67
CA ALA A 144 27.81 54.65 -37.60
C ALA A 144 27.13 53.28 -37.87
N PRO A 145 25.87 53.26 -38.36
CA PRO A 145 25.11 52.02 -38.58
C PRO A 145 25.60 51.23 -39.81
N LEU A 146 25.52 49.89 -39.73
CA LEU A 146 25.91 48.99 -40.81
C LEU A 146 24.73 48.20 -41.40
N VAL A 147 24.79 48.04 -42.72
CA VAL A 147 23.71 47.55 -43.61
C VAL A 147 23.42 46.06 -43.43
N VAL A 148 22.13 45.68 -43.51
CA VAL A 148 21.68 44.28 -43.57
C VAL A 148 21.60 43.81 -45.03
N PRO A 149 22.31 42.74 -45.43
CA PRO A 149 22.14 42.12 -46.75
C PRO A 149 20.93 41.16 -46.79
N ARG A 150 20.17 41.18 -47.88
CA ARG A 150 19.06 40.24 -48.14
C ARG A 150 19.58 38.87 -48.61
N ARG A 151 18.85 37.79 -48.28
CA ARG A 151 18.92 36.52 -49.03
C ARG A 151 18.28 36.69 -50.42
N PRO A 152 18.82 36.08 -51.48
CA PRO A 152 18.08 35.82 -52.71
C PRO A 152 17.17 34.59 -52.54
N VAL A 153 16.10 34.55 -53.33
CA VAL A 153 15.31 33.35 -53.64
C VAL A 153 15.73 32.88 -55.03
N ALA A 154 15.66 31.58 -55.30
CA ALA A 154 15.78 30.99 -56.62
C ALA A 154 14.74 29.86 -56.74
N ASP A 155 13.88 29.98 -57.74
CA ASP A 155 12.96 28.96 -58.21
C ASP A 155 13.65 28.13 -59.30
N ASP A 156 13.27 26.86 -59.47
CA ASP A 156 13.54 26.08 -60.69
C ASP A 156 12.48 24.97 -60.81
N ASP A 157 12.06 24.69 -62.03
CA ASP A 157 10.83 23.95 -62.35
C ASP A 157 11.07 22.85 -63.40
N ALA A 158 10.13 21.89 -63.50
CA ALA A 158 9.97 20.95 -64.63
C ALA A 158 11.05 19.81 -64.75
N PRO A 159 10.93 18.85 -65.71
CA PRO A 159 10.53 17.49 -65.29
C PRO A 159 11.39 16.32 -65.84
N LEU A 160 11.17 15.13 -65.28
CA LEU A 160 11.78 13.86 -65.73
C LEU A 160 10.87 13.08 -66.70
N PRO A 161 11.44 12.36 -67.70
CA PRO A 161 10.68 11.54 -68.65
C PRO A 161 10.39 10.11 -68.14
N LEU A 162 9.46 9.45 -68.83
CA LEU A 162 9.21 8.01 -68.79
C LEU A 162 10.18 7.25 -69.72
N ASP A 163 10.35 5.95 -69.50
CA ASP A 163 10.48 4.91 -70.53
C ASP A 163 10.17 3.54 -69.87
N ASP A 164 9.77 2.53 -70.66
CA ASP A 164 9.04 1.31 -70.25
C ASP A 164 9.89 -0.01 -70.32
N GLU A 165 9.19 -1.16 -70.23
CA GLU A 165 9.53 -2.54 -70.66
C GLU A 165 10.05 -3.58 -69.62
N ASP A 166 9.07 -4.33 -69.09
CA ASP A 166 8.94 -5.82 -69.09
C ASP A 166 9.61 -6.80 -68.08
N ASP A 167 8.84 -7.88 -67.85
CA ASP A 167 9.01 -9.11 -67.03
C ASP A 167 9.58 -10.26 -67.95
N PRO A 168 9.76 -11.57 -67.56
CA PRO A 168 9.56 -12.24 -66.27
C PRO A 168 10.69 -13.22 -65.82
N SER A 169 10.45 -13.92 -64.70
CA SER A 169 11.26 -15.05 -64.14
C SER A 169 10.96 -16.40 -64.84
N PRO A 170 11.59 -17.59 -64.54
CA PRO A 170 12.73 -17.98 -63.65
C PRO A 170 13.83 -18.71 -64.50
N PRO A 171 14.54 -19.85 -64.16
CA PRO A 171 14.84 -20.59 -62.90
C PRO A 171 16.33 -21.05 -62.69
N SER A 172 16.57 -21.87 -61.66
CA SER A 172 17.81 -22.63 -61.33
C SER A 172 17.88 -24.01 -62.05
N PRO A 173 18.91 -24.91 -61.85
CA PRO A 173 20.19 -24.80 -61.12
C PRO A 173 21.45 -25.40 -61.85
N SER A 174 22.60 -25.49 -61.14
CA SER A 174 23.60 -26.61 -61.10
C SER A 174 25.10 -26.35 -61.45
N SER A 175 25.95 -26.94 -60.59
CA SER A 175 27.34 -27.46 -60.77
C SER A 175 28.38 -26.77 -61.69
N THR A 176 29.49 -26.32 -61.08
CA THR A 176 30.90 -26.82 -61.24
C THR A 176 31.83 -25.93 -60.38
N ALA A 177 32.91 -26.33 -59.68
CA ALA A 177 33.87 -27.45 -59.68
C ALA A 177 35.31 -26.99 -60.06
N SER A 178 36.02 -26.37 -59.11
CA SER A 178 37.49 -26.35 -59.02
C SER A 178 37.94 -25.91 -57.62
N ARG A 179 39.13 -26.21 -57.05
CA ARG A 179 40.24 -27.18 -57.24
C ARG A 179 41.54 -26.45 -56.87
N GLY A 180 42.27 -26.92 -55.86
CA GLY A 180 43.50 -26.31 -55.34
C GLY A 180 43.55 -26.39 -53.81
N ASP A 181 44.08 -27.41 -53.11
CA ASP A 181 45.23 -28.35 -53.28
C ASP A 181 46.42 -27.96 -52.37
N ARG A 182 47.08 -28.98 -51.75
CA ARG A 182 48.29 -28.96 -50.89
C ARG A 182 48.14 -28.35 -49.47
N ARG A 183 48.80 -28.85 -48.41
CA ARG A 183 49.71 -30.01 -48.13
C ARG A 183 49.47 -30.46 -46.66
N VAL A 184 49.39 -31.74 -46.28
CA VAL A 184 50.45 -32.78 -46.11
C VAL A 184 51.48 -32.39 -45.02
N SER A 185 51.33 -32.82 -43.75
CA SER A 185 51.86 -34.06 -43.08
C SER A 185 53.35 -33.96 -42.64
N PRO A 186 53.96 -34.90 -41.86
CA PRO A 186 53.48 -36.16 -41.23
C PRO A 186 53.88 -36.38 -39.74
N ALA A 187 53.43 -37.53 -39.16
CA ALA A 187 54.01 -38.40 -38.09
C ALA A 187 54.63 -37.82 -36.78
N GLY A 188 54.58 -38.48 -35.61
CA GLY A 188 53.95 -39.75 -35.21
C GLY A 188 54.94 -40.78 -34.61
N GLN A 189 54.58 -41.51 -33.55
CA GLN A 189 55.24 -42.76 -33.13
C GLN A 189 54.43 -43.58 -32.10
N GLU A 190 54.56 -44.91 -32.17
CA GLU A 190 54.04 -45.89 -31.20
C GLU A 190 55.16 -46.35 -30.23
N SER A 191 54.78 -46.76 -29.02
CA SER A 191 55.28 -47.94 -28.25
C SER A 191 55.10 -47.76 -26.73
N ASP A 192 55.18 -48.76 -25.85
CA ASP A 192 54.79 -50.20 -25.79
C ASP A 192 55.26 -50.70 -24.37
N ARG A 193 54.82 -51.88 -23.89
CA ARG A 193 55.32 -52.63 -22.70
C ARG A 193 55.01 -52.03 -21.31
N SER A 194 54.14 -52.62 -20.49
CA SER A 194 54.29 -53.85 -19.65
C SER A 194 55.27 -53.70 -18.47
N SER A 195 54.84 -53.79 -17.20
CA SER A 195 54.53 -55.03 -16.44
C SER A 195 54.00 -54.65 -15.02
N GLY A 196 53.36 -55.49 -14.19
CA GLY A 196 52.90 -56.88 -14.27
C GLY A 196 52.74 -57.51 -12.85
N ARG A 197 51.99 -58.63 -12.72
CA ARG A 197 51.75 -59.46 -11.48
C ARG A 197 50.87 -58.79 -10.37
N SER A 198 50.09 -59.52 -9.55
CA SER A 198 49.92 -60.98 -9.34
C SER A 198 48.45 -61.44 -9.19
N SER A 199 48.17 -62.70 -9.54
CA SER A 199 47.00 -63.52 -9.13
C SER A 199 47.42 -64.46 -7.96
N PRO A 200 46.66 -65.47 -7.45
CA PRO A 200 45.34 -66.04 -7.83
C PRO A 200 44.26 -65.82 -6.72
N GLY A 201 42.95 -66.09 -6.83
CA GLY A 201 42.13 -67.14 -7.49
C GLY A 201 41.20 -67.75 -6.40
N GLY A 202 40.05 -68.39 -6.66
CA GLY A 202 39.31 -68.69 -7.88
C GLY A 202 38.06 -69.55 -7.58
N ARG A 203 37.38 -70.05 -8.62
CA ARG A 203 36.16 -70.92 -8.62
C ARG A 203 34.81 -70.26 -8.29
N THR A 204 33.89 -70.44 -9.24
CA THR A 204 32.41 -70.47 -9.12
C THR A 204 31.96 -71.87 -8.61
N PRO A 205 30.65 -72.20 -8.39
CA PRO A 205 29.44 -71.47 -8.76
C PRO A 205 28.26 -71.44 -7.73
N SER A 206 27.16 -70.82 -8.15
CA SER A 206 25.76 -71.18 -7.84
C SER A 206 25.20 -70.97 -6.43
N GLY A 207 24.23 -70.04 -6.33
CA GLY A 207 22.90 -70.40 -5.81
C GLY A 207 22.35 -69.64 -4.61
N SER A 208 21.01 -69.62 -4.55
CA SER A 208 20.14 -69.15 -3.45
C SER A 208 20.06 -67.64 -3.18
N ALA A 209 18.90 -67.24 -2.66
CA ALA A 209 18.59 -65.89 -2.20
C ALA A 209 18.73 -65.77 -0.67
N ALA A 210 19.13 -64.58 -0.21
CA ALA A 210 18.98 -64.08 1.15
C ALA A 210 18.86 -62.54 1.02
N ALA A 211 17.71 -61.96 1.36
CA ALA A 211 17.33 -61.53 2.70
C ALA A 211 18.10 -60.27 3.15
N VAL A 212 17.43 -59.11 3.00
CA VAL A 212 17.86 -57.82 3.57
C VAL A 212 17.66 -57.88 5.09
N PRO A 213 18.63 -57.44 5.93
CA PRO A 213 18.46 -57.41 7.37
C PRO A 213 17.40 -56.37 7.77
N ARG A 214 16.40 -56.78 8.55
CA ARG A 214 15.51 -55.86 9.26
C ARG A 214 16.29 -55.24 10.43
N SER A 215 16.26 -53.92 10.54
CA SER A 215 16.64 -53.21 11.77
C SER A 215 15.55 -53.42 12.82
N ALA A 216 15.91 -53.93 14.00
CA ALA A 216 14.98 -54.06 15.12
C ALA A 216 14.82 -52.72 15.84
N PHE A 217 13.65 -52.09 15.72
CA PHE A 217 13.11 -51.07 16.62
C PHE A 217 11.61 -50.84 16.28
N ASP A 218 10.81 -51.90 16.48
CA ASP A 218 9.34 -51.90 16.48
C ASP A 218 8.92 -53.09 17.37
N ASP A 219 8.40 -52.79 18.57
CA ASP A 219 7.66 -53.65 19.53
C ASP A 219 7.87 -53.07 20.96
N ASP A 220 6.99 -52.13 21.38
CA ASP A 220 6.58 -51.86 22.80
C ASP A 220 5.94 -50.45 22.95
N LEU A 221 4.63 -50.31 22.62
CA LEU A 221 3.76 -49.27 23.23
C LEU A 221 2.26 -49.48 22.88
N PRO A 222 1.45 -50.10 23.77
CA PRO A 222 0.03 -50.37 23.51
C PRO A 222 -0.92 -49.45 24.30
N GLU A 223 -1.29 -48.29 23.74
CA GLU A 223 -2.52 -47.55 24.13
C GLU A 223 -2.80 -46.39 23.15
N LEU A 224 -3.79 -46.55 22.25
CA LEU A 224 -4.53 -45.42 21.62
C LEU A 224 -5.75 -45.82 20.76
N GLU A 225 -6.24 -47.06 20.82
CA GLU A 225 -7.38 -47.56 20.02
C GLU A 225 -8.77 -47.26 20.65
N ALA A 226 -8.84 -46.31 21.59
CA ALA A 226 -10.00 -46.10 22.48
C ALA A 226 -10.69 -44.72 22.33
N LEU A 227 -10.41 -43.96 21.27
CA LEU A 227 -10.94 -42.58 21.10
C LEU A 227 -11.52 -42.22 19.73
N GLU A 228 -11.56 -43.13 18.73
CA GLU A 228 -12.18 -42.83 17.41
C GLU A 228 -13.66 -43.25 17.26
N GLU A 229 -14.30 -43.76 18.31
CA GLU A 229 -15.67 -44.33 18.26
C GLU A 229 -16.77 -43.45 18.90
N VAL A 230 -16.55 -42.12 19.02
CA VAL A 230 -17.51 -41.19 19.67
C VAL A 230 -18.07 -40.10 18.74
N VAL A 231 -17.48 -39.86 17.56
CA VAL A 231 -17.91 -38.77 16.63
C VAL A 231 -18.55 -39.31 15.34
N ARG A 232 -19.10 -40.53 15.38
CA ARG A 232 -19.93 -41.11 14.32
C ARG A 232 -21.10 -41.90 14.91
N HIS A 233 -22.18 -41.23 15.29
CA HIS A 233 -23.60 -41.68 15.22
C HIS A 233 -24.53 -40.65 15.90
N SER A 234 -25.09 -39.70 15.13
CA SER A 234 -26.16 -38.82 15.59
C SER A 234 -26.95 -38.22 14.40
N ALA A 235 -27.77 -39.05 13.76
CA ALA A 235 -28.76 -38.66 12.77
C ALA A 235 -29.97 -39.59 12.93
N SER A 236 -31.20 -39.07 12.71
CA SER A 236 -32.47 -39.58 13.28
C SER A 236 -32.50 -39.50 14.82
N GLU A 237 -33.64 -39.35 15.51
CA GLU A 237 -35.04 -39.59 15.11
C GLU A 237 -35.99 -38.39 15.36
N ASP A 238 -37.25 -38.54 14.95
CA ASP A 238 -38.36 -37.59 15.10
C ASP A 238 -39.16 -37.74 16.42
N GLU A 239 -40.08 -36.81 16.63
CA GLU A 239 -41.35 -36.96 17.37
C GLU A 239 -41.33 -37.21 18.91
N ILE A 240 -41.74 -36.19 19.68
CA ILE A 240 -42.93 -36.19 20.56
C ILE A 240 -42.99 -34.86 21.33
N LEU A 241 -43.94 -33.99 20.97
CA LEU A 241 -44.95 -33.41 21.88
C LEU A 241 -45.98 -32.60 21.06
N ALA A 242 -47.27 -32.82 21.30
CA ALA A 242 -48.36 -32.17 20.56
C ALA A 242 -49.26 -31.31 21.47
N THR A 243 -50.36 -30.78 20.90
CA THR A 243 -51.37 -29.88 21.49
C THR A 243 -50.87 -28.45 21.78
N HIS A 244 -51.60 -27.37 21.46
CA HIS A 244 -53.06 -27.23 21.30
C HIS A 244 -53.50 -26.26 20.17
N LEU A 245 -54.58 -26.63 19.46
CA LEU A 245 -55.51 -25.78 18.65
C LEU A 245 -54.94 -25.05 17.39
N GLY A 246 -55.49 -25.19 16.17
CA GLY A 246 -56.45 -26.18 15.63
C GLY A 246 -57.35 -25.64 14.49
N ALA A 247 -57.46 -26.40 13.38
CA ALA A 247 -58.53 -26.44 12.35
C ALA A 247 -58.86 -25.15 11.52
N ASP A 248 -59.27 -25.20 10.24
CA ASP A 248 -59.16 -26.20 9.15
C ASP A 248 -59.45 -25.51 7.76
N PRO A 249 -59.34 -26.18 6.58
CA PRO A 249 -58.85 -25.49 5.37
C PRO A 249 -59.80 -25.28 4.17
N ALA A 250 -59.45 -24.31 3.33
CA ALA A 250 -59.64 -24.28 1.86
C ALA A 250 -58.69 -23.20 1.26
N GLY A 251 -58.23 -23.23 0.01
CA GLY A 251 -58.31 -24.30 -0.99
C GLY A 251 -58.12 -23.83 -2.44
N GLY A 252 -56.91 -23.95 -2.99
CA GLY A 252 -56.66 -24.05 -4.44
C GLY A 252 -56.41 -22.76 -5.28
N ALA A 253 -55.45 -22.90 -6.20
CA ALA A 253 -55.30 -22.20 -7.50
C ALA A 253 -54.99 -20.68 -7.58
N ALA A 254 -53.74 -20.39 -7.99
CA ALA A 254 -53.32 -19.60 -9.17
C ALA A 254 -54.08 -18.32 -9.59
N GLY A 255 -53.32 -17.28 -9.96
CA GLY A 255 -53.81 -16.20 -10.83
C GLY A 255 -53.16 -14.83 -10.57
N ASP A 256 -52.45 -14.38 -11.60
CA ASP A 256 -51.83 -13.08 -11.89
C ASP A 256 -52.48 -11.75 -11.41
N GLU A 257 -51.64 -10.70 -11.48
CA GLU A 257 -51.99 -9.29 -11.79
C GLU A 257 -52.46 -8.31 -10.67
N PHE A 258 -52.35 -7.00 -11.01
CA PHE A 258 -52.61 -5.78 -10.21
C PHE A 258 -51.73 -5.58 -8.94
N SER A 259 -51.03 -4.46 -8.69
CA SER A 259 -51.01 -3.07 -9.20
C SER A 259 -52.16 -2.14 -8.76
N SER A 260 -51.76 -0.95 -8.26
CA SER A 260 -52.57 0.28 -8.04
C SER A 260 -53.67 0.27 -6.96
N GLU A 261 -53.98 1.50 -6.51
CA GLU A 261 -55.15 1.95 -5.73
C GLU A 261 -55.36 1.38 -4.32
N LEU A 262 -54.90 2.16 -3.32
CA LEU A 262 -55.83 2.69 -2.31
C LEU A 262 -55.31 4.04 -1.75
N ASP A 263 -56.06 5.11 -1.99
CA ASP A 263 -55.88 6.45 -1.39
C ASP A 263 -56.92 6.69 -0.28
N ASP A 264 -56.62 7.66 0.59
CA ASP A 264 -57.52 8.45 1.47
C ASP A 264 -58.62 7.76 2.32
N GLU A 265 -58.47 7.82 3.65
CA GLU A 265 -59.45 8.53 4.51
C GLU A 265 -58.87 8.93 5.89
N LEU A 266 -58.66 10.26 6.09
CA LEU A 266 -58.85 11.11 7.30
C LEU A 266 -58.45 10.65 8.75
N PRO A 267 -58.38 11.57 9.75
CA PRO A 267 -58.21 13.04 9.69
C PRO A 267 -57.03 13.56 10.54
N SER A 268 -56.77 14.85 10.41
CA SER A 268 -55.77 15.64 11.14
C SER A 268 -55.98 15.76 12.66
N LEU A 269 -54.88 15.94 13.42
CA LEU A 269 -54.83 16.80 14.62
C LEU A 269 -53.40 17.18 15.01
N LEU A 270 -53.27 18.31 15.71
CA LEU A 270 -52.04 18.88 16.33
C LEU A 270 -50.97 19.51 15.43
N ASP A 271 -51.30 20.67 14.87
CA ASP A 271 -50.32 21.75 14.70
C ASP A 271 -49.63 22.10 16.03
N THR A 272 -48.30 22.14 16.04
CA THR A 272 -47.53 22.98 16.98
C THR A 272 -46.37 23.64 16.23
N GLY A 273 -46.56 24.90 15.83
CA GLY A 273 -45.67 25.57 14.89
C GLY A 273 -44.25 25.81 15.41
N ALA A 274 -43.29 25.06 14.88
CA ALA A 274 -41.86 25.27 15.09
C ALA A 274 -41.39 26.55 14.39
N ARG A 275 -41.49 27.70 15.08
CA ARG A 275 -40.89 28.96 14.60
C ARG A 275 -39.38 28.79 14.47
N THR A 276 -38.86 28.91 13.26
CA THR A 276 -37.43 28.99 12.97
C THR A 276 -36.83 30.23 13.65
N ARG A 277 -36.24 30.01 14.82
CA ARG A 277 -35.61 31.07 15.61
C ARG A 277 -34.26 31.40 14.97
N LYS A 278 -34.21 32.51 14.21
CA LYS A 278 -32.98 33.07 13.64
C LYS A 278 -31.89 33.10 14.71
N SER A 279 -30.80 32.36 14.50
CA SER A 279 -29.70 32.25 15.44
C SER A 279 -28.86 33.51 15.40
N ASP A 280 -28.89 34.30 16.48
CA ASP A 280 -27.93 35.38 16.69
C ASP A 280 -26.52 34.78 16.73
N GLY A 281 -25.59 35.32 15.93
CA GLY A 281 -24.25 34.76 15.75
C GLY A 281 -23.49 34.61 17.06
N VAL A 282 -23.35 33.37 17.54
CA VAL A 282 -22.65 33.05 18.78
C VAL A 282 -21.14 33.12 18.52
N GLN A 283 -20.55 34.28 18.83
CA GLN A 283 -19.10 34.43 18.79
C GLN A 283 -18.47 33.43 19.76
N GLU A 284 -17.51 32.64 19.26
CA GLU A 284 -16.70 31.71 20.02
C GLU A 284 -15.22 32.12 19.98
N TYR A 285 -14.41 31.60 20.92
CA TYR A 285 -12.96 31.77 20.91
C TYR A 285 -12.25 30.59 21.56
N ARG A 286 -10.98 30.40 21.18
CA ARG A 286 -10.17 29.24 21.60
C ARG A 286 -9.59 29.42 23.00
N VAL A 287 -9.85 28.48 23.89
CA VAL A 287 -9.28 28.39 25.24
C VAL A 287 -8.48 27.10 25.41
N VAL A 288 -7.31 27.18 26.05
CA VAL A 288 -6.40 26.04 26.25
C VAL A 288 -6.62 25.46 27.64
N CYS A 289 -6.82 24.14 27.72
CA CYS A 289 -6.94 23.44 29.00
C CYS A 289 -5.59 23.45 29.75
N PRO A 290 -5.53 23.95 31.01
CA PRO A 290 -4.29 24.05 31.77
C PRO A 290 -3.71 22.70 32.22
N THR A 291 -4.47 21.60 32.08
CA THR A 291 -4.06 20.26 32.55
C THR A 291 -3.40 19.42 31.45
N CYS A 292 -3.76 19.63 30.17
CA CYS A 292 -3.29 18.80 29.06
C CYS A 292 -2.86 19.57 27.79
N GLY A 293 -3.14 20.88 27.70
CA GLY A 293 -2.84 21.68 26.51
C GLY A 293 -3.88 21.61 25.39
N THR A 294 -4.95 20.81 25.53
CA THR A 294 -6.04 20.71 24.54
C THR A 294 -6.76 22.05 24.39
N GLY A 295 -6.83 22.57 23.16
CA GLY A 295 -7.65 23.73 22.82
C GLY A 295 -9.11 23.33 22.61
N GLN A 296 -10.04 24.06 23.22
CA GLN A 296 -11.48 24.01 22.95
C GLN A 296 -11.94 25.37 22.44
N TYR A 297 -12.97 25.40 21.62
CA TYR A 297 -13.73 26.63 21.35
C TYR A 297 -14.85 26.77 22.37
N VAL A 298 -15.15 28.01 22.77
CA VAL A 298 -16.24 28.35 23.67
C VAL A 298 -16.87 29.68 23.30
N ALA A 299 -18.20 29.73 23.33
CA ALA A 299 -18.98 30.95 23.26
C ALA A 299 -18.52 32.03 24.27
N PHE A 300 -18.56 33.30 23.88
CA PHE A 300 -18.25 34.45 24.76
C PHE A 300 -19.17 34.54 26.00
N SER A 301 -20.33 33.88 25.97
CA SER A 301 -21.24 33.75 27.13
C SER A 301 -20.71 32.80 28.21
N ALA A 302 -19.78 31.89 27.90
CA ALA A 302 -19.19 30.94 28.84
C ALA A 302 -18.04 31.54 29.67
N VAL A 303 -17.68 32.81 29.48
CA VAL A 303 -16.59 33.49 30.20
C VAL A 303 -16.79 33.40 31.71
N GLY A 304 -15.79 32.85 32.42
CA GLY A 304 -15.83 32.64 33.87
C GLY A 304 -16.59 31.39 34.34
N MET A 305 -17.34 30.71 33.46
CA MET A 305 -17.94 29.40 33.75
C MET A 305 -16.87 28.31 33.89
N LYS A 306 -17.24 27.20 34.54
CA LYS A 306 -16.45 25.96 34.55
C LYS A 306 -16.85 25.10 33.35
N ILE A 307 -15.87 24.62 32.59
CA ILE A 307 -16.06 23.61 31.54
C ILE A 307 -15.20 22.38 31.82
N LYS A 308 -15.58 21.22 31.27
CA LYS A 308 -14.80 19.98 31.34
C LYS A 308 -14.07 19.77 30.02
N CYS A 309 -12.75 19.57 30.09
CA CYS A 309 -11.96 19.22 28.91
C CYS A 309 -12.34 17.83 28.37
N PRO A 310 -12.53 17.64 27.05
CA PRO A 310 -12.85 16.32 26.48
C PRO A 310 -11.72 15.30 26.69
N ASP A 311 -10.46 15.72 26.51
CA ASP A 311 -9.31 14.79 26.52
C ASP A 311 -8.88 14.32 27.92
N CYS A 312 -9.03 15.17 28.94
CA CYS A 312 -8.52 14.90 30.29
C CYS A 312 -9.56 15.02 31.41
N PHE A 313 -10.81 15.38 31.07
CA PHE A 313 -11.96 15.50 31.97
C PHE A 313 -11.81 16.46 33.17
N SER A 314 -10.72 17.23 33.24
CA SER A 314 -10.54 18.24 34.29
C SER A 314 -11.48 19.43 34.11
N GLU A 315 -12.07 19.90 35.21
CA GLU A 315 -12.80 21.16 35.24
C GLU A 315 -11.86 22.35 35.34
N PHE A 316 -11.96 23.30 34.40
CA PHE A 316 -11.24 24.58 34.47
C PHE A 316 -12.17 25.76 34.17
N LYS A 317 -11.79 26.94 34.64
CA LYS A 317 -12.54 28.18 34.35
C LYS A 317 -12.11 28.78 33.03
N VAL A 318 -13.09 29.21 32.24
CA VAL A 318 -12.91 29.92 30.98
C VAL A 318 -12.31 31.32 31.24
N PRO A 319 -11.08 31.64 30.75
CA PRO A 319 -10.45 32.95 30.96
C PRO A 319 -11.07 34.01 30.03
N PRO A 320 -11.10 35.30 30.41
CA PRO A 320 -11.70 36.36 29.60
C PRO A 320 -10.99 36.52 28.24
N PRO A 321 -11.73 36.83 27.15
CA PRO A 321 -11.17 36.92 25.80
C PRO A 321 -10.16 38.08 25.66
N PRO A 322 -9.14 37.94 24.79
CA PRO A 322 -8.13 38.96 24.60
C PRO A 322 -8.72 40.23 23.97
N LYS A 323 -8.24 41.40 24.43
CA LYS A 323 -8.83 42.71 24.15
C LYS A 323 -8.98 43.07 22.65
N HIS A 324 -8.22 42.47 21.75
CA HIS A 324 -8.32 42.73 20.31
C HIS A 324 -9.66 42.25 19.72
N LEU A 325 -10.22 41.13 20.22
CA LEU A 325 -11.52 40.61 19.76
C LEU A 325 -12.68 41.55 20.17
N LEU A 326 -12.53 42.29 21.26
CA LEU A 326 -13.54 43.23 21.77
C LEU A 326 -13.56 44.59 21.03
N ALA A 327 -12.61 44.84 20.12
CA ALA A 327 -12.34 46.16 19.56
C ALA A 327 -13.05 46.48 18.23
N LYS A 328 -13.60 45.48 17.51
CA LYS A 328 -14.24 45.64 16.17
C LYS A 328 -15.58 46.43 16.20
N LYS A 329 -16.01 46.96 17.36
CA LYS A 329 -17.37 47.50 17.58
C LYS A 329 -17.57 48.95 17.10
N GLN A 330 -17.73 49.10 15.79
CA GLN A 330 -18.44 50.17 15.07
C GLN A 330 -18.36 51.61 15.63
N LYS A 331 -17.63 52.51 14.94
CA LYS A 331 -17.93 53.94 14.98
C LYS A 331 -19.32 54.18 14.36
N LYS A 332 -20.33 54.53 15.17
CA LYS A 332 -21.58 55.10 14.66
C LYS A 332 -21.38 56.57 14.30
N THR A 333 -21.82 56.95 13.10
CA THR A 333 -22.02 58.35 12.70
C THR A 333 -23.16 58.96 13.54
N PRO A 334 -23.03 60.21 14.04
CA PRO A 334 -24.13 60.90 14.71
C PRO A 334 -25.21 61.35 13.71
N PRO A 335 -26.46 61.63 14.16
CA PRO A 335 -27.53 62.14 13.30
C PRO A 335 -27.29 63.59 12.86
N PRO A 336 -27.96 64.07 11.80
CA PRO A 336 -27.96 65.48 11.44
C PRO A 336 -28.85 66.29 12.39
N GLU A 337 -28.27 67.27 13.09
CA GLU A 337 -29.00 68.30 13.84
C GLU A 337 -28.80 69.65 13.14
N GLN A 338 -29.82 70.51 13.18
CA GLN A 338 -29.94 71.69 12.33
C GLN A 338 -29.06 72.85 12.83
N LEU A 339 -28.33 73.49 11.90
CA LEU A 339 -27.82 74.85 12.06
C LEU A 339 -27.77 75.54 10.69
N ASP A 340 -28.39 76.71 10.63
CA ASP A 340 -28.53 77.54 9.43
C ASP A 340 -27.30 78.42 9.14
N ASP A 341 -27.34 79.11 7.99
CA ASP A 341 -26.55 80.28 7.62
C ASP A 341 -25.01 80.20 7.74
N VAL A 342 -24.38 79.58 6.72
CA VAL A 342 -23.01 79.92 6.30
C VAL A 342 -23.05 80.43 4.85
N PRO A 343 -22.44 81.59 4.52
CA PRO A 343 -22.53 82.17 3.18
C PRO A 343 -21.95 81.28 2.06
N ARG A 344 -22.64 81.31 0.91
CA ARG A 344 -22.32 80.58 -0.31
C ARG A 344 -20.94 80.95 -0.88
N ILE A 345 -19.90 80.24 -0.44
CA ILE A 345 -18.62 80.17 -1.15
C ILE A 345 -18.89 79.52 -2.52
N ARG A 346 -18.26 80.06 -3.56
CA ARG A 346 -18.35 79.54 -4.92
C ARG A 346 -17.74 78.15 -4.98
N GLU A 347 -18.53 77.16 -5.38
CA GLU A 347 -18.07 75.80 -5.60
C GLU A 347 -17.06 75.77 -6.76
N GLU A 348 -15.81 75.45 -6.44
CA GLU A 348 -14.84 74.91 -7.39
C GLU A 348 -14.84 73.39 -7.18
N GLU A 349 -14.96 72.61 -8.26
CA GLU A 349 -15.10 71.15 -8.17
C GLU A 349 -13.84 70.50 -7.58
N PRO A 350 -13.96 69.65 -6.54
CA PRO A 350 -12.81 68.94 -6.01
C PRO A 350 -12.39 67.80 -6.97
N GLU A 351 -11.20 67.88 -7.54
CA GLU A 351 -10.61 66.90 -8.50
C GLU A 351 -10.26 65.52 -7.86
N GLN A 352 -11.18 64.90 -7.12
CA GLN A 352 -10.85 63.84 -6.16
C GLN A 352 -10.98 62.39 -6.68
N ASP A 353 -11.70 62.14 -7.79
CA ASP A 353 -11.93 60.77 -8.33
C ASP A 353 -10.72 60.20 -9.11
N THR A 354 -9.85 61.05 -9.68
CA THR A 354 -8.70 60.60 -10.49
C THR A 354 -7.64 59.87 -9.65
N SER A 355 -7.35 60.40 -8.45
CA SER A 355 -6.42 59.85 -7.46
C SER A 355 -6.70 58.37 -7.16
N ASP A 356 -7.95 58.03 -6.86
CA ASP A 356 -8.27 56.74 -6.26
C ASP A 356 -8.54 55.65 -7.31
N ARG A 357 -8.89 56.04 -8.54
CA ARG A 357 -8.79 55.15 -9.71
C ARG A 357 -7.34 54.78 -10.00
N LEU A 358 -6.41 55.74 -9.98
CA LEU A 358 -4.98 55.48 -10.18
C LEU A 358 -4.39 54.54 -9.11
N LYS A 359 -4.74 54.74 -7.84
CA LYS A 359 -4.36 53.82 -6.76
C LYS A 359 -4.90 52.40 -7.00
N LYS A 360 -6.21 52.26 -7.27
CA LYS A 360 -6.84 50.95 -7.50
C LYS A 360 -6.27 50.21 -8.72
N GLY A 361 -5.91 50.91 -9.79
CA GLY A 361 -5.21 50.34 -10.93
C GLY A 361 -3.85 49.76 -10.53
N ARG A 362 -3.02 50.56 -9.85
CA ARG A 362 -1.67 50.15 -9.44
C ARG A 362 -1.67 49.01 -8.42
N THR A 363 -2.64 48.98 -7.50
CA THR A 363 -2.79 47.83 -6.57
C THR A 363 -3.16 46.55 -7.29
N LYS A 364 -4.06 46.60 -8.30
CA LYS A 364 -4.37 45.42 -9.12
C LYS A 364 -3.16 44.95 -9.92
N GLU A 365 -2.39 45.86 -10.51
CA GLU A 365 -1.16 45.55 -11.26
C GLU A 365 -0.13 44.81 -10.39
N ILE A 366 0.10 45.30 -9.16
CA ILE A 366 0.99 44.66 -8.19
C ILE A 366 0.48 43.27 -7.77
N LEU A 367 -0.83 43.11 -7.53
CA LEU A 367 -1.41 41.81 -7.19
C LEU A 367 -1.33 40.80 -8.34
N SER A 368 -1.63 41.21 -9.58
CA SER A 368 -1.49 40.34 -10.75
C SER A 368 -0.04 39.93 -10.98
N ARG A 369 0.91 40.84 -10.73
CA ARG A 369 2.34 40.57 -10.86
C ARG A 369 2.81 39.58 -9.79
N ALA A 370 2.43 39.77 -8.53
CA ALA A 370 2.79 38.83 -7.45
C ALA A 370 2.18 37.43 -7.67
N ALA A 371 0.95 37.33 -8.19
CA ALA A 371 0.36 36.06 -8.56
C ALA A 371 1.09 35.39 -9.73
N GLN A 372 1.55 36.16 -10.72
CA GLN A 372 2.36 35.65 -11.82
C GLN A 372 3.76 35.22 -11.36
N GLU A 373 4.44 36.01 -10.52
CA GLU A 373 5.74 35.67 -9.95
C GLU A 373 5.66 34.39 -9.08
N LEU A 374 4.59 34.19 -8.30
CA LEU A 374 4.33 32.93 -7.59
C LEU A 374 4.08 31.74 -8.54
N THR A 375 3.39 31.97 -9.67
CA THR A 375 3.13 30.93 -10.68
C THR A 375 4.44 30.53 -11.38
N GLU A 376 5.28 31.50 -11.71
CA GLU A 376 6.62 31.29 -12.26
C GLU A 376 7.52 30.57 -11.25
N GLU A 377 7.52 30.94 -9.96
CA GLU A 377 8.26 30.23 -8.90
C GLU A 377 7.78 28.77 -8.74
N GLN A 378 6.47 28.49 -8.69
CA GLN A 378 5.95 27.12 -8.64
C GLN A 378 6.35 26.30 -9.89
N GLN A 379 6.36 26.93 -11.07
CA GLN A 379 6.74 26.27 -12.32
C GLN A 379 8.26 26.01 -12.39
N ASP A 380 9.07 26.93 -11.87
CA ASP A 380 10.53 26.81 -11.79
C ASP A 380 10.97 25.86 -10.65
N GLU A 381 10.15 25.68 -9.61
CA GLU A 381 10.26 24.55 -8.66
C GLU A 381 9.88 23.22 -9.32
N LEU A 382 8.78 23.16 -10.09
CA LEU A 382 8.36 21.96 -10.82
C LEU A 382 9.43 21.49 -11.82
N TYR A 383 10.14 22.41 -12.48
CA TYR A 383 11.31 22.12 -13.32
C TYR A 383 12.59 21.83 -12.51
N ARG A 384 12.70 22.29 -11.27
CA ARG A 384 13.78 21.93 -10.31
C ARG A 384 13.46 20.74 -9.42
N MET A 385 12.40 19.99 -9.71
CA MET A 385 12.16 18.64 -9.18
C MET A 385 13.27 17.71 -9.68
N GLU A 386 14.45 17.77 -9.05
CA GLU A 386 15.53 16.80 -9.22
C GLU A 386 15.00 15.45 -8.73
N PHE A 387 14.43 14.69 -9.67
CA PHE A 387 13.68 13.47 -9.41
C PHE A 387 14.50 12.54 -8.52
N ASP A 388 14.10 12.44 -7.24
CA ASP A 388 14.84 11.68 -6.24
C ASP A 388 14.79 10.19 -6.59
N THR A 389 15.75 9.80 -7.41
CA THR A 389 15.86 8.46 -7.96
C THR A 389 16.19 7.47 -6.84
N ALA A 390 16.82 7.92 -5.75
CA ALA A 390 17.08 7.10 -4.58
C ALA A 390 15.80 6.88 -3.76
N GLY A 391 15.03 7.93 -3.48
CA GLY A 391 13.72 7.84 -2.83
C GLY A 391 12.71 7.02 -3.65
N PHE A 392 12.60 7.30 -4.96
CA PHE A 392 11.74 6.55 -5.88
C PHE A 392 12.11 5.07 -5.94
N MET A 393 13.40 4.74 -6.12
CA MET A 393 13.84 3.33 -6.13
C MET A 393 13.62 2.66 -4.77
N ARG A 394 13.88 3.35 -3.66
CA ARG A 394 13.69 2.81 -2.31
C ARG A 394 12.22 2.59 -1.96
N ARG A 395 11.30 3.45 -2.42
CA ARG A 395 9.85 3.25 -2.24
C ARG A 395 9.35 2.12 -3.15
N THR A 396 9.70 2.15 -4.44
CA THR A 396 9.25 1.19 -5.46
C THR A 396 9.78 -0.23 -5.24
N PHE A 397 11.04 -0.38 -4.81
CA PHE A 397 11.70 -1.67 -4.58
C PHE A 397 11.99 -1.96 -3.09
N GLY A 398 11.26 -1.31 -2.17
CA GLY A 398 11.48 -1.44 -0.72
C GLY A 398 11.46 -2.88 -0.21
N PHE A 399 10.59 -3.73 -0.78
CA PHE A 399 10.51 -5.16 -0.48
C PHE A 399 11.82 -5.93 -0.69
N LEU A 400 12.71 -5.49 -1.58
CA LEU A 400 14.02 -6.11 -1.79
C LEU A 400 15.04 -5.77 -0.67
N THR A 401 14.68 -4.92 0.28
CA THR A 401 15.50 -4.63 1.47
C THR A 401 15.15 -5.49 2.68
N ASP A 402 13.99 -6.17 2.67
CA ASP A 402 13.67 -7.17 3.69
C ASP A 402 14.19 -8.54 3.26
N ILE A 403 15.17 -9.05 4.02
CA ILE A 403 15.82 -10.35 3.79
C ILE A 403 14.82 -11.51 3.78
N VAL A 404 13.70 -11.38 4.51
CA VAL A 404 12.65 -12.39 4.61
C VAL A 404 11.89 -12.50 3.29
N VAL A 405 11.48 -11.36 2.70
CA VAL A 405 10.80 -11.32 1.39
C VAL A 405 11.74 -11.77 0.27
N VAL A 406 13.00 -11.34 0.30
CA VAL A 406 14.02 -11.79 -0.67
C VAL A 406 14.22 -13.31 -0.59
N SER A 407 14.23 -13.89 0.61
CA SER A 407 14.34 -15.35 0.78
C SER A 407 13.16 -16.11 0.16
N GLN A 408 11.93 -15.59 0.30
CA GLN A 408 10.75 -16.15 -0.35
C GLN A 408 10.80 -16.02 -1.87
N ILE A 409 11.17 -14.85 -2.41
CA ILE A 409 11.29 -14.64 -3.87
C ILE A 409 12.30 -15.62 -4.47
N ILE A 410 13.43 -15.87 -3.81
CA ILE A 410 14.43 -16.84 -4.25
C ILE A 410 13.88 -18.28 -4.13
N GLY A 411 13.25 -18.63 -3.01
CA GLY A 411 12.68 -19.96 -2.77
C GLY A 411 11.61 -20.34 -3.78
N TYR A 412 10.58 -19.50 -3.93
CA TYR A 412 9.57 -19.69 -4.97
C TYR A 412 10.17 -19.58 -6.38
N GLY A 413 11.14 -18.69 -6.60
CA GLY A 413 11.82 -18.54 -7.89
C GLY A 413 12.49 -19.83 -8.36
N LEU A 414 13.16 -20.56 -7.46
CA LEU A 414 13.76 -21.86 -7.76
C LEU A 414 12.71 -22.94 -8.06
N VAL A 415 11.59 -22.95 -7.32
CA VAL A 415 10.47 -23.89 -7.55
C VAL A 415 9.80 -23.63 -8.91
N PHE A 416 9.43 -22.38 -9.19
CA PHE A 416 8.83 -22.00 -10.47
C PHE A 416 9.79 -22.19 -11.65
N ALA A 417 11.10 -21.96 -11.46
CA ALA A 417 12.11 -22.29 -12.47
C ALA A 417 12.16 -23.78 -12.80
N LEU A 418 12.11 -24.65 -11.79
CA LEU A 418 12.09 -26.10 -11.99
C LEU A 418 10.79 -26.55 -12.68
N LEU A 419 9.63 -26.02 -12.28
CA LEU A 419 8.35 -26.32 -12.91
C LEU A 419 8.30 -25.87 -14.39
N PHE A 420 8.67 -24.63 -14.69
CA PHE A 420 8.68 -24.11 -16.07
C PHE A 420 9.76 -24.80 -16.93
N GLY A 421 10.92 -25.10 -16.37
CA GLY A 421 11.97 -25.88 -17.03
C GLY A 421 11.51 -27.30 -17.38
N LEU A 422 10.82 -27.99 -16.46
CA LEU A 422 10.29 -29.34 -16.66
C LEU A 422 9.16 -29.37 -17.70
N VAL A 423 8.21 -28.42 -17.63
CA VAL A 423 7.14 -28.26 -18.64
C VAL A 423 7.76 -28.02 -20.02
N HIS A 424 8.70 -27.08 -20.14
CA HIS A 424 9.32 -26.75 -21.42
C HIS A 424 10.15 -27.92 -21.99
N TYR A 425 10.90 -28.63 -21.15
CA TYR A 425 11.62 -29.84 -21.55
C TYR A 425 10.66 -30.93 -22.08
N SER A 426 9.54 -31.14 -21.40
CA SER A 426 8.51 -32.12 -21.78
C SER A 426 7.82 -31.78 -23.11
N LEU A 427 7.71 -30.49 -23.45
CA LEU A 427 7.18 -30.03 -24.74
C LEU A 427 8.18 -30.22 -25.90
N LEU A 428 9.49 -30.25 -25.62
CA LEU A 428 10.52 -30.49 -26.63
C LEU A 428 10.68 -31.98 -26.96
N ASP A 429 10.67 -32.87 -25.96
CA ASP A 429 10.88 -34.33 -26.16
C ASP A 429 9.57 -35.11 -26.47
N THR A 430 8.67 -34.54 -27.29
CA THR A 430 7.40 -35.20 -27.67
C THR A 430 7.58 -36.45 -28.56
N GLN A 431 8.78 -36.68 -29.07
CA GLN A 431 9.12 -37.85 -29.89
C GLN A 431 9.37 -39.10 -29.06
N SER A 432 9.99 -38.99 -27.87
CA SER A 432 10.28 -40.17 -27.05
C SER A 432 9.04 -40.65 -26.28
N PHE A 433 8.93 -41.96 -26.07
CA PHE A 433 7.86 -42.53 -25.22
C PHE A 433 7.96 -42.00 -23.78
N PHE A 434 9.19 -41.79 -23.29
CA PHE A 434 9.47 -41.20 -21.99
C PHE A 434 8.97 -39.76 -21.88
N GLY A 435 9.26 -38.91 -22.86
CA GLY A 435 8.83 -37.52 -22.92
C GLY A 435 7.31 -37.35 -23.02
N ARG A 436 6.61 -38.27 -23.70
CA ARG A 436 5.12 -38.32 -23.66
C ARG A 436 4.58 -38.66 -22.27
N GLY A 437 5.19 -39.62 -21.57
CA GLY A 437 4.86 -39.90 -20.17
C GLY A 437 5.16 -38.70 -19.26
N LEU A 438 6.31 -38.06 -19.45
CA LEU A 438 6.73 -36.87 -18.71
C LEU A 438 5.81 -35.67 -18.96
N LEU A 439 5.31 -35.48 -20.19
CA LEU A 439 4.33 -34.46 -20.54
C LEU A 439 3.01 -34.69 -19.80
N LEU A 440 2.49 -35.92 -19.76
CA LEU A 440 1.27 -36.24 -19.00
C LEU A 440 1.46 -36.03 -17.49
N ILE A 441 2.60 -36.48 -16.93
CA ILE A 441 2.94 -36.23 -15.53
C ILE A 441 3.05 -34.73 -15.26
N SER A 442 3.74 -33.98 -16.11
CA SER A 442 3.91 -32.53 -15.98
C SER A 442 2.60 -31.78 -16.14
N PHE A 443 1.66 -32.24 -16.97
CA PHE A 443 0.36 -31.61 -17.17
C PHE A 443 -0.56 -31.75 -15.94
N ILE A 444 -0.36 -32.78 -15.11
CA ILE A 444 -1.11 -32.99 -13.85
C ILE A 444 -0.34 -32.40 -12.65
N LEU A 445 0.95 -32.67 -12.56
CA LEU A 445 1.79 -32.29 -11.42
C LEU A 445 2.16 -30.81 -11.41
N ALA A 446 2.41 -30.18 -12.57
CA ALA A 446 2.74 -28.76 -12.61
C ALA A 446 1.60 -27.85 -12.12
N PRO A 447 0.31 -27.99 -12.53
CA PRO A 447 -0.75 -27.17 -11.95
C PRO A 447 -1.01 -27.49 -10.49
N LEU A 448 -0.90 -28.76 -10.05
CA LEU A 448 -1.04 -29.13 -8.64
C LEU A 448 0.05 -28.51 -7.76
N ALA A 449 1.31 -28.58 -8.20
CA ALA A 449 2.44 -27.93 -7.52
C ALA A 449 2.32 -26.40 -7.58
N THR A 450 1.93 -25.82 -8.73
CA THR A 450 1.72 -24.37 -8.88
C THR A 450 0.65 -23.89 -7.90
N LEU A 451 -0.47 -24.63 -7.76
CA LEU A 451 -1.49 -24.33 -6.76
C LEU A 451 -0.92 -24.38 -5.34
N LEU A 452 -0.28 -25.51 -4.98
CA LEU A 452 0.32 -25.72 -3.65
C LEU A 452 1.30 -24.62 -3.22
N PHE A 453 2.19 -24.20 -4.13
CA PHE A 453 3.16 -23.13 -3.86
C PHE A 453 2.60 -21.72 -4.03
N ALA A 454 1.51 -21.54 -4.80
CA ALA A 454 0.85 -20.25 -4.91
C ALA A 454 0.13 -19.84 -3.62
N LEU A 455 -0.42 -20.78 -2.82
CA LEU A 455 -1.16 -20.43 -1.60
C LEU A 455 -0.32 -19.62 -0.58
N PRO A 456 0.88 -20.09 -0.15
CA PRO A 456 1.72 -19.33 0.78
C PRO A 456 2.41 -18.12 0.11
N MET A 457 2.56 -18.11 -1.22
CA MET A 457 2.99 -16.93 -1.97
C MET A 457 1.92 -15.83 -1.90
N PHE A 458 0.64 -16.17 -2.11
CA PHE A 458 -0.49 -15.24 -2.08
C PHE A 458 -0.69 -14.60 -0.70
N SER A 459 -0.64 -15.40 0.37
CA SER A 459 -0.72 -14.89 1.76
C SER A 459 0.46 -13.96 2.10
N GLY A 460 1.69 -14.35 1.75
CA GLY A 460 2.87 -13.47 1.87
C GLY A 460 2.73 -12.15 1.08
N GLY A 461 2.03 -12.17 -0.05
CA GLY A 461 1.68 -10.98 -0.82
C GLY A 461 0.69 -10.04 -0.12
N LEU A 462 -0.32 -10.57 0.58
CA LEU A 462 -1.28 -9.77 1.35
C LEU A 462 -0.63 -9.15 2.60
N LEU A 463 0.19 -9.92 3.32
CA LEU A 463 0.95 -9.38 4.46
C LEU A 463 1.98 -8.33 4.02
N LEU A 464 2.55 -8.43 2.80
CA LEU A 464 3.32 -7.34 2.21
C LEU A 464 2.44 -6.10 1.96
N ILE A 465 1.27 -6.25 1.34
CA ILE A 465 0.31 -5.15 1.11
C ILE A 465 -0.05 -4.46 2.45
N GLU A 466 -0.44 -5.22 3.48
CA GLU A 466 -0.80 -4.68 4.79
C GLU A 466 0.39 -3.98 5.47
N SER A 467 1.58 -4.59 5.46
CA SER A 467 2.77 -4.00 6.10
C SER A 467 3.18 -2.67 5.47
N VAL A 468 3.09 -2.56 4.13
CA VAL A 468 3.41 -1.34 3.38
C VAL A 468 2.34 -0.27 3.65
N ALA A 469 1.05 -0.60 3.53
CA ALA A 469 -0.05 0.34 3.77
C ALA A 469 -0.10 0.85 5.24
N ASN A 470 0.39 0.06 6.20
CA ASN A 470 0.53 0.48 7.60
C ASN A 470 1.89 1.13 7.93
N LYS A 471 2.71 1.45 6.92
CA LYS A 471 4.05 2.06 7.06
C LYS A 471 4.98 1.28 8.04
N GLN A 472 4.83 -0.05 8.11
CA GLN A 472 5.58 -0.89 9.06
C GLN A 472 7.01 -1.15 8.57
N PRO A 473 8.06 -0.97 9.41
CA PRO A 473 9.45 -0.98 8.96
C PRO A 473 10.07 -2.37 8.80
N ARG A 474 9.40 -3.44 9.25
CA ARG A 474 9.81 -4.86 9.15
C ARG A 474 8.58 -5.77 9.24
N LEU A 475 8.62 -6.91 8.56
CA LEU A 475 7.65 -8.00 8.77
C LEU A 475 8.04 -8.77 10.05
N GLU A 476 7.24 -8.69 11.11
CA GLU A 476 7.58 -9.31 12.41
C GLU A 476 7.49 -10.85 12.39
N ALA A 477 6.65 -11.43 11.54
CA ALA A 477 6.59 -12.86 11.25
C ALA A 477 5.99 -13.09 9.85
N LEU A 478 6.44 -14.14 9.17
CA LEU A 478 5.74 -14.71 8.02
C LEU A 478 4.57 -15.60 8.48
N PRO A 479 3.56 -15.83 7.63
CA PRO A 479 2.50 -16.78 7.95
C PRO A 479 3.08 -18.20 7.98
N SER A 480 2.45 -19.08 8.76
CA SER A 480 2.75 -20.51 8.74
C SER A 480 2.42 -21.10 7.36
N PHE A 481 3.06 -22.22 7.00
CA PHE A 481 2.68 -22.99 5.80
C PHE A 481 1.32 -23.72 5.95
N ASN A 482 0.52 -23.40 6.97
CA ASN A 482 -0.80 -23.95 7.18
C ASN A 482 -1.75 -23.38 6.12
N MET A 483 -2.12 -24.22 5.14
CA MET A 483 -3.04 -23.81 4.06
C MET A 483 -4.45 -23.45 4.57
N PHE A 484 -4.84 -23.95 5.74
CA PHE A 484 -6.14 -23.70 6.37
C PHE A 484 -6.21 -22.32 7.04
N ASP A 485 -5.19 -21.93 7.79
CA ASP A 485 -5.12 -20.62 8.47
C ASP A 485 -5.24 -19.47 7.45
N ASN A 486 -4.56 -19.62 6.30
CA ASN A 486 -4.52 -18.63 5.22
C ASN A 486 -5.64 -18.83 4.16
N PHE A 487 -6.63 -19.69 4.40
CA PHE A 487 -7.65 -20.02 3.40
C PHE A 487 -8.58 -18.84 3.07
N ALA A 488 -8.93 -18.01 4.05
CA ALA A 488 -9.80 -16.84 3.83
C ALA A 488 -9.13 -15.80 2.90
N GLU A 489 -7.84 -15.52 3.14
CA GLU A 489 -6.99 -14.66 2.30
C GLU A 489 -6.93 -15.17 0.85
N LEU A 490 -6.75 -16.49 0.68
CA LEU A 490 -6.76 -17.14 -0.63
C LEU A 490 -8.11 -16.97 -1.35
N MET A 491 -9.24 -17.08 -0.64
CA MET A 491 -10.57 -16.86 -1.23
C MET A 491 -10.73 -15.42 -1.73
N VAL A 492 -10.30 -14.41 -0.96
CA VAL A 492 -10.32 -13.00 -1.41
C VAL A 492 -9.50 -12.81 -2.69
N LEU A 493 -8.27 -13.33 -2.75
CA LEU A 493 -7.41 -13.19 -3.94
C LEU A 493 -7.91 -13.98 -5.15
N SER A 494 -8.40 -15.20 -4.97
CA SER A 494 -8.90 -16.02 -6.08
C SER A 494 -10.22 -15.51 -6.64
N VAL A 495 -11.16 -15.03 -5.80
CA VAL A 495 -12.43 -14.45 -6.26
C VAL A 495 -12.22 -13.08 -6.91
N SER A 496 -11.33 -12.23 -6.38
CA SER A 496 -10.99 -10.93 -7.02
C SER A 496 -10.26 -11.13 -8.35
N LEU A 497 -9.34 -12.11 -8.47
CA LEU A 497 -8.69 -12.45 -9.74
C LEU A 497 -9.67 -13.05 -10.76
N ALA A 498 -10.56 -13.95 -10.34
CA ALA A 498 -11.58 -14.53 -11.23
C ALA A 498 -12.56 -13.47 -11.75
N THR A 499 -13.06 -12.61 -10.84
CA THR A 499 -14.02 -11.55 -11.18
C THR A 499 -13.40 -10.47 -12.07
N SER A 500 -12.14 -10.09 -11.83
CA SER A 500 -11.41 -9.14 -12.68
C SER A 500 -11.03 -9.70 -14.06
N ALA A 501 -10.74 -11.00 -14.18
CA ALA A 501 -10.44 -11.64 -15.45
C ALA A 501 -11.68 -11.89 -16.34
N ALA A 502 -12.86 -12.09 -15.73
CA ALA A 502 -14.09 -12.48 -16.42
C ALA A 502 -14.54 -11.54 -17.55
N PRO A 503 -14.69 -10.21 -17.37
CA PRO A 503 -15.16 -9.34 -18.46
C PRO A 503 -14.19 -9.29 -19.65
N GLY A 504 -12.88 -9.31 -19.39
CA GLY A 504 -11.85 -9.43 -20.44
C GLY A 504 -11.90 -10.74 -21.20
N PHE A 505 -12.15 -11.86 -20.52
CA PHE A 505 -12.33 -13.17 -21.17
C PHE A 505 -13.57 -13.18 -22.07
N ILE A 506 -14.70 -12.62 -21.61
CA ILE A 506 -15.93 -12.50 -22.39
C ILE A 506 -15.70 -11.61 -23.62
N LEU A 507 -15.13 -10.41 -23.43
CA LEU A 507 -14.89 -9.46 -24.52
C LEU A 507 -13.90 -9.99 -25.55
N GLY A 508 -12.79 -10.60 -25.11
CA GLY A 508 -11.85 -11.29 -26.01
C GLY A 508 -12.48 -12.48 -26.73
N GLY A 509 -13.48 -13.13 -26.13
CA GLY A 509 -14.27 -14.18 -26.75
C GLY A 509 -15.26 -13.70 -27.81
N LEU A 510 -15.74 -12.46 -27.71
CA LEU A 510 -16.62 -11.81 -28.69
C LEU A 510 -15.84 -11.20 -29.86
N LEU A 511 -14.69 -10.58 -29.59
CA LEU A 511 -13.88 -9.89 -30.60
C LEU A 511 -12.91 -10.81 -31.38
N GLY A 512 -12.58 -11.98 -30.84
CA GLY A 512 -11.37 -12.71 -31.23
C GLY A 512 -11.37 -13.46 -32.57
N GLY A 513 -12.54 -13.68 -33.21
CA GLY A 513 -12.63 -14.43 -34.47
C GLY A 513 -11.95 -15.80 -34.43
N GLU A 514 -11.19 -16.17 -35.45
CA GLU A 514 -10.40 -17.41 -35.47
C GLU A 514 -9.27 -17.43 -34.43
N ALA A 515 -8.79 -16.25 -34.00
CA ALA A 515 -7.79 -16.09 -32.95
C ALA A 515 -8.39 -16.07 -31.52
N ALA A 516 -9.65 -16.51 -31.35
CA ALA A 516 -10.41 -16.39 -30.10
C ALA A 516 -9.67 -16.88 -28.83
N ILE A 517 -8.82 -17.90 -28.91
CA ILE A 517 -8.05 -18.38 -27.75
C ILE A 517 -7.05 -17.30 -27.29
N TYR A 518 -6.25 -16.73 -28.21
CA TYR A 518 -5.30 -15.67 -27.89
C TYR A 518 -6.01 -14.38 -27.48
N ALA A 519 -7.10 -14.02 -28.15
CA ALA A 519 -7.91 -12.84 -27.79
C ALA A 519 -8.52 -12.95 -26.38
N ARG A 520 -9.03 -14.13 -25.99
CA ARG A 520 -9.52 -14.41 -24.63
C ARG A 520 -8.42 -14.30 -23.57
N LEU A 521 -7.23 -14.82 -23.86
CA LEU A 521 -6.09 -14.76 -22.94
C LEU A 521 -5.52 -13.34 -22.78
N ILE A 522 -5.35 -12.61 -23.88
CA ILE A 522 -4.88 -11.22 -23.85
C ILE A 522 -5.95 -10.33 -23.17
N GLY A 523 -7.22 -10.55 -23.49
CA GLY A 523 -8.34 -9.85 -22.87
C GLY A 523 -8.42 -10.09 -21.35
N SER A 524 -8.32 -11.34 -20.90
CA SER A 524 -8.36 -11.66 -19.46
C SER A 524 -7.14 -11.13 -18.70
N MET A 525 -5.95 -11.17 -19.29
CA MET A 525 -4.73 -10.56 -18.71
C MET A 525 -4.86 -9.03 -18.60
N LEU A 526 -5.30 -8.34 -19.65
CA LEU A 526 -5.50 -6.89 -19.62
C LEU A 526 -6.57 -6.49 -18.61
N SER A 527 -7.68 -7.23 -18.57
CA SER A 527 -8.78 -7.01 -17.63
C SER A 527 -8.39 -7.27 -16.18
N SER A 528 -7.58 -8.30 -15.90
CA SER A 528 -7.06 -8.50 -14.54
C SER A 528 -6.13 -7.36 -14.13
N VAL A 529 -5.16 -6.96 -14.96
CA VAL A 529 -4.24 -5.84 -14.65
C VAL A 529 -4.98 -4.52 -14.34
N LEU A 530 -6.11 -4.26 -15.02
CA LEU A 530 -6.89 -3.03 -14.82
C LEU A 530 -7.93 -3.13 -13.69
N LEU A 531 -8.61 -4.26 -13.50
CA LEU A 531 -9.75 -4.37 -12.56
C LEU A 531 -9.40 -5.05 -11.23
N PHE A 532 -8.36 -5.90 -11.19
CA PHE A 532 -7.91 -6.57 -9.97
C PHE A 532 -7.65 -5.61 -8.79
N PRO A 533 -6.89 -4.50 -8.92
CA PRO A 533 -6.64 -3.62 -7.77
C PRO A 533 -7.91 -2.97 -7.23
N ILE A 534 -8.85 -2.58 -8.11
CA ILE A 534 -10.12 -1.95 -7.72
C ILE A 534 -11.01 -2.96 -6.96
N ILE A 535 -11.11 -4.19 -7.47
CA ILE A 535 -11.93 -5.25 -6.88
C ILE A 535 -11.30 -5.76 -5.56
N LEU A 536 -9.98 -5.97 -5.53
CA LEU A 536 -9.28 -6.41 -4.33
C LEU A 536 -9.37 -5.37 -3.20
N LEU A 537 -9.16 -4.07 -3.49
CA LEU A 537 -9.36 -3.02 -2.50
C LEU A 537 -10.81 -2.92 -2.04
N SER A 538 -11.80 -3.13 -2.93
CA SER A 538 -13.23 -3.13 -2.56
C SER A 538 -13.60 -4.30 -1.64
N MET A 539 -13.04 -5.49 -1.86
CA MET A 539 -13.25 -6.65 -0.98
C MET A 539 -12.54 -6.50 0.37
N LEU A 540 -11.32 -5.93 0.39
CA LEU A 540 -10.58 -5.66 1.62
C LEU A 540 -11.25 -4.56 2.47
N GLU A 541 -11.77 -3.50 1.85
CA GLU A 541 -12.52 -2.45 2.55
C GLU A 541 -13.89 -2.94 3.05
N GLY A 542 -14.64 -3.65 2.19
CA GLY A 542 -15.98 -4.16 2.53
C GLY A 542 -15.98 -5.38 3.47
N GLY A 543 -14.82 -5.99 3.73
CA GLY A 543 -14.68 -7.18 4.57
C GLY A 543 -15.46 -8.41 4.06
N SER A 544 -15.79 -8.45 2.76
CA SER A 544 -16.73 -9.41 2.18
C SER A 544 -16.31 -9.86 0.79
N LEU A 545 -16.45 -11.16 0.51
CA LEU A 545 -16.20 -11.75 -0.82
C LEU A 545 -17.21 -11.31 -1.88
N MET A 546 -18.33 -10.68 -1.50
CA MET A 546 -19.38 -10.23 -2.42
C MET A 546 -19.37 -8.71 -2.66
N SER A 547 -18.59 -7.92 -1.91
CA SER A 547 -18.43 -6.47 -2.15
C SER A 547 -17.40 -6.21 -3.26
N VAL A 548 -17.75 -6.59 -4.49
CA VAL A 548 -16.88 -6.51 -5.67
C VAL A 548 -16.46 -5.07 -5.99
N VAL A 549 -17.32 -4.09 -5.72
CA VAL A 549 -17.05 -2.66 -5.92
C VAL A 549 -17.61 -1.86 -4.75
N THR A 550 -16.76 -1.10 -4.06
CA THR A 550 -17.15 -0.22 -2.96
C THR A 550 -17.11 1.25 -3.41
N SER A 551 -18.12 2.03 -3.02
CA SER A 551 -18.27 3.44 -3.46
C SER A 551 -17.04 4.29 -3.13
N ASN A 552 -16.41 4.04 -1.98
CA ASN A 552 -15.23 4.76 -1.52
C ASN A 552 -14.00 4.53 -2.43
N VAL A 553 -13.81 3.31 -2.95
CA VAL A 553 -12.74 3.00 -3.92
C VAL A 553 -12.99 3.70 -5.27
N LEU A 554 -14.24 3.77 -5.72
CA LEU A 554 -14.59 4.58 -6.90
C LEU A 554 -14.39 6.07 -6.65
N GLN A 555 -14.68 6.55 -5.43
CA GLN A 555 -14.45 7.94 -5.05
C GLN A 555 -12.94 8.26 -4.95
N SER A 556 -12.10 7.35 -4.46
CA SER A 556 -10.65 7.54 -4.43
C SER A 556 -10.02 7.54 -5.83
N LEU A 557 -10.59 6.79 -6.78
CA LEU A 557 -10.20 6.84 -8.19
C LEU A 557 -10.49 8.22 -8.82
N ALA A 558 -11.59 8.87 -8.43
CA ALA A 558 -11.93 10.22 -8.86
C ALA A 558 -11.14 11.32 -8.12
N LYS A 559 -10.84 11.13 -6.83
CA LYS A 559 -10.14 12.11 -5.97
C LYS A 559 -8.62 12.09 -6.11
N ALA A 560 -8.01 10.91 -6.22
CA ALA A 560 -6.56 10.71 -6.27
C ALA A 560 -6.08 10.14 -7.62
N PRO A 561 -6.46 10.71 -8.78
CA PRO A 561 -6.14 10.14 -10.10
C PRO A 561 -4.64 10.10 -10.38
N GLN A 562 -3.84 10.95 -9.72
CA GLN A 562 -2.37 10.94 -9.83
C GLN A 562 -1.75 9.68 -9.19
N ALA A 563 -2.22 9.29 -8.00
CA ALA A 563 -1.75 8.08 -7.30
C ALA A 563 -2.11 6.81 -8.09
N TRP A 564 -3.36 6.70 -8.54
CA TRP A 564 -3.82 5.61 -9.40
C TRP A 564 -3.07 5.56 -10.74
N GLY A 565 -2.87 6.71 -11.39
CA GLY A 565 -2.11 6.79 -12.65
C GLY A 565 -0.64 6.37 -12.48
N ALA A 566 0.01 6.81 -11.40
CA ALA A 566 1.37 6.40 -11.06
C ALA A 566 1.47 4.89 -10.74
N TYR A 567 0.48 4.32 -10.05
CA TYR A 567 0.39 2.87 -9.83
C TYR A 567 0.28 2.11 -11.16
N TYR A 568 -0.69 2.44 -12.02
CA TYR A 568 -0.88 1.73 -13.29
C TYR A 568 0.33 1.87 -14.22
N LEU A 569 1.01 3.02 -14.24
CA LEU A 569 2.24 3.22 -15.02
C LEU A 569 3.38 2.31 -14.53
N LYS A 570 3.59 2.19 -13.22
CA LYS A 570 4.59 1.28 -12.62
C LYS A 570 4.27 -0.19 -12.94
N ILE A 571 3.01 -0.61 -12.74
CA ILE A 571 2.56 -1.97 -13.08
C ILE A 571 2.75 -2.27 -14.57
N PHE A 572 2.22 -1.41 -15.45
CA PHE A 572 2.32 -1.59 -16.90
C PHE A 572 3.77 -1.68 -17.36
N SER A 573 4.65 -0.78 -16.90
CA SER A 573 6.08 -0.85 -17.26
C SER A 573 6.75 -2.15 -16.77
N GLY A 574 6.45 -2.62 -15.55
CA GLY A 574 6.93 -3.90 -15.03
C GLY A 574 6.46 -5.10 -15.86
N TYR A 575 5.17 -5.16 -16.19
CA TYR A 575 4.59 -6.23 -17.02
C TYR A 575 5.09 -6.19 -18.47
N VAL A 576 5.33 -5.00 -19.06
CA VAL A 576 5.91 -4.86 -20.41
C VAL A 576 7.37 -5.30 -20.43
N VAL A 577 8.20 -4.86 -19.48
CA VAL A 577 9.60 -5.31 -19.36
C VAL A 577 9.66 -6.83 -19.17
N MET A 578 8.78 -7.38 -18.34
CA MET A 578 8.70 -8.83 -18.14
C MET A 578 8.23 -9.57 -19.41
N GLY A 579 7.17 -9.10 -20.07
CA GLY A 579 6.66 -9.69 -21.31
C GLY A 579 7.67 -9.67 -22.45
N LEU A 580 8.45 -8.60 -22.60
CA LEU A 580 9.56 -8.52 -23.55
C LEU A 580 10.70 -9.48 -23.20
N LEU A 581 11.05 -9.60 -21.92
CA LEU A 581 12.05 -10.58 -21.45
C LEU A 581 11.60 -12.02 -21.73
N TRP A 582 10.32 -12.33 -21.49
CA TRP A 582 9.72 -13.63 -21.81
C TRP A 582 9.76 -13.90 -23.32
N MET A 583 9.34 -12.94 -24.15
CA MET A 583 9.38 -13.05 -25.62
C MET A 583 10.80 -13.24 -26.17
N MET A 584 11.82 -12.63 -25.55
CA MET A 584 13.22 -12.78 -25.97
C MET A 584 13.84 -14.13 -25.59
N LEU A 585 13.36 -14.76 -24.50
CA LEU A 585 13.94 -15.99 -23.94
C LEU A 585 13.19 -17.27 -24.33
N ILE A 586 11.90 -17.18 -24.68
CA ILE A 586 11.08 -18.30 -25.15
C ILE A 586 11.71 -18.98 -26.37
N GLY A 587 11.71 -20.31 -26.37
CA GLY A 587 12.17 -21.14 -27.49
C GLY A 587 13.69 -21.21 -27.68
N ARG A 588 14.49 -20.45 -26.92
CA ARG A 588 15.95 -20.39 -27.13
C ARG A 588 16.72 -21.51 -26.41
N ASN A 589 16.35 -21.85 -25.18
CA ASN A 589 16.95 -22.92 -24.37
C ASN A 589 16.02 -23.30 -23.19
N PRO A 590 15.96 -24.56 -22.73
CA PRO A 590 15.18 -24.93 -21.53
C PRO A 590 15.67 -24.22 -20.26
N ALA A 591 16.98 -23.98 -20.13
CA ALA A 591 17.56 -23.19 -19.05
C ALA A 591 17.12 -21.71 -19.09
N ALA A 592 16.85 -21.15 -20.28
CA ALA A 592 16.28 -19.81 -20.39
C ALA A 592 14.83 -19.81 -19.90
N THR A 593 14.02 -20.80 -20.27
CA THR A 593 12.63 -20.93 -19.78
C THR A 593 12.55 -21.19 -18.26
N ALA A 594 13.55 -21.86 -17.67
CA ALA A 594 13.66 -21.96 -16.22
C ALA A 594 13.95 -20.59 -15.57
N LEU A 595 14.89 -19.81 -16.13
CA LEU A 595 15.16 -18.44 -15.65
C LEU A 595 13.95 -17.51 -15.83
N ILE A 596 13.14 -17.69 -16.89
CA ILE A 596 11.83 -17.03 -17.04
C ILE A 596 10.92 -17.38 -15.85
N GLY A 597 10.77 -18.67 -15.52
CA GLY A 597 9.94 -19.12 -14.39
C GLY A 597 10.32 -18.47 -13.06
N ALA A 598 11.62 -18.29 -12.80
CA ALA A 598 12.12 -17.61 -11.60
C ALA A 598 11.64 -16.15 -11.44
N THR A 599 11.19 -15.50 -12.53
CA THR A 599 10.72 -14.11 -12.49
C THR A 599 9.26 -13.95 -12.06
N VAL A 600 8.46 -15.03 -12.05
CA VAL A 600 7.02 -14.98 -11.71
C VAL A 600 6.79 -14.46 -10.27
N PRO A 601 7.46 -14.99 -9.22
CA PRO A 601 7.27 -14.49 -7.86
C PRO A 601 7.76 -13.04 -7.71
N LEU A 602 8.82 -12.64 -8.41
CA LEU A 602 9.33 -11.26 -8.39
C LEU A 602 8.31 -10.27 -8.96
N LEU A 603 7.63 -10.60 -10.06
CA LEU A 603 6.55 -9.77 -10.61
C LEU A 603 5.33 -9.71 -9.68
N PHE A 604 4.99 -10.84 -9.04
CA PHE A 604 3.91 -10.92 -8.07
C PHE A 604 4.17 -10.03 -6.83
N PHE A 605 5.31 -10.21 -6.15
CA PHE A 605 5.67 -9.41 -4.98
C PHE A 605 5.88 -7.92 -5.33
N PHE A 606 6.38 -7.60 -6.52
CA PHE A 606 6.40 -6.22 -7.03
C PHE A 606 4.99 -5.62 -7.16
N THR A 607 4.02 -6.39 -7.63
CA THR A 607 2.62 -5.96 -7.78
C THR A 607 1.97 -5.74 -6.41
N CYS A 608 2.19 -6.65 -5.45
CA CYS A 608 1.77 -6.47 -4.06
C CYS A 608 2.41 -5.22 -3.42
N GLN A 609 3.71 -4.97 -3.63
CA GLN A 609 4.37 -3.75 -3.18
C GLN A 609 3.69 -2.50 -3.75
N GLN A 610 3.42 -2.45 -5.06
CA GLN A 610 2.78 -1.27 -5.66
C GLN A 610 1.35 -1.07 -5.14
N LEU A 611 0.60 -2.15 -4.86
CA LEU A 611 -0.76 -2.03 -4.33
C LEU A 611 -0.77 -1.54 -2.87
N GLY A 612 0.18 -2.00 -2.04
CA GLY A 612 0.40 -1.45 -0.71
C GLY A 612 0.76 0.05 -0.74
N LEU A 613 1.61 0.46 -1.68
CA LEU A 613 1.95 1.88 -1.89
C LEU A 613 0.77 2.71 -2.42
N LEU A 614 -0.12 2.13 -3.22
CA LEU A 614 -1.33 2.81 -3.67
C LEU A 614 -2.29 3.05 -2.50
N ALA A 615 -2.47 2.08 -1.61
CA ALA A 615 -3.26 2.25 -0.40
C ALA A 615 -2.64 3.30 0.56
N ASP A 616 -1.30 3.32 0.65
CA ASP A 616 -0.51 4.32 1.38
C ASP A 616 -0.76 5.74 0.85
N ASP A 617 -0.58 5.96 -0.46
CA ASP A 617 -0.81 7.26 -1.12
C ASP A 617 -2.28 7.72 -1.04
N ILE A 618 -3.25 6.80 -1.20
CA ILE A 618 -4.69 7.11 -1.07
C ILE A 618 -5.05 7.52 0.36
N SER A 619 -4.46 6.86 1.37
CA SER A 619 -4.73 7.16 2.79
C SER A 619 -4.21 8.54 3.19
N ASP A 620 -3.02 8.92 2.72
CA ASP A 620 -2.47 10.25 3.01
C ASP A 620 -3.32 11.34 2.33
N GLU A 621 -3.69 11.19 1.05
CA GLU A 621 -4.52 12.17 0.30
C GLU A 621 -5.90 12.38 0.95
N LEU A 622 -6.60 11.31 1.33
CA LEU A 622 -7.90 11.39 2.01
C LEU A 622 -7.80 12.07 3.39
N SER A 623 -6.67 11.97 4.08
CA SER A 623 -6.45 12.64 5.36
C SER A 623 -6.28 14.17 5.23
N ILE A 624 -5.74 14.61 4.09
CA ILE A 624 -5.58 16.04 3.76
C ILE A 624 -6.93 16.68 3.48
N GLU A 625 -7.84 16.00 2.76
CA GLU A 625 -9.16 16.55 2.44
C GLU A 625 -10.05 16.73 3.69
N ILE A 626 -9.96 15.83 4.67
CA ILE A 626 -10.61 15.97 5.99
C ILE A 626 -10.06 17.19 6.77
N SER A 627 -8.87 17.67 6.40
CA SER A 627 -8.21 18.84 6.99
C SER A 627 -8.35 20.11 6.13
N SER A 628 -9.14 20.07 5.05
CA SER A 628 -9.21 21.12 4.02
C SER A 628 -10.23 22.22 4.37
N PRO A 629 -9.93 23.51 4.10
CA PRO A 629 -10.55 24.66 4.79
C PRO A 629 -11.98 25.05 4.34
N LYS A 630 -12.82 24.09 3.95
CA LYS A 630 -14.24 24.37 3.66
C LYS A 630 -15.03 24.89 4.87
N ASP A 631 -14.56 24.56 6.08
CA ASP A 631 -15.06 25.10 7.34
C ASP A 631 -14.57 26.54 7.61
N GLN A 632 -13.62 27.09 6.83
CA GLN A 632 -13.10 28.45 6.96
C GLN A 632 -13.69 29.39 5.90
N ASP A 633 -13.74 28.96 4.63
CA ASP A 633 -14.34 29.75 3.54
C ASP A 633 -15.81 30.12 3.82
N GLN A 634 -16.52 29.29 4.61
CA GLN A 634 -17.90 29.56 5.01
C GLN A 634 -18.03 30.52 6.21
N GLU A 635 -16.99 30.68 7.05
CA GLU A 635 -16.96 31.76 8.05
C GLU A 635 -16.67 33.12 7.38
N ASP A 636 -15.70 33.18 6.47
CA ASP A 636 -15.32 34.42 5.77
C ASP A 636 -16.44 34.92 4.81
N ALA A 637 -17.16 34.03 4.14
CA ALA A 637 -18.28 34.40 3.26
C ALA A 637 -19.48 35.02 4.02
N GLU A 638 -19.68 34.69 5.30
CA GLU A 638 -20.75 35.30 6.11
C GLU A 638 -20.37 36.67 6.72
N GLU A 639 -19.07 37.04 6.84
CA GLU A 639 -18.69 38.42 7.20
C GLU A 639 -18.93 39.43 6.06
N GLU A 640 -18.76 39.06 4.78
CA GLU A 640 -18.96 40.01 3.66
C GLU A 640 -20.42 40.10 3.14
N GLY A 641 -21.25 39.07 3.36
CA GLY A 641 -22.61 39.00 2.78
C GLY A 641 -23.66 39.96 3.39
N GLY A 642 -23.43 40.54 4.57
CA GLY A 642 -24.42 41.33 5.32
C GLY A 642 -24.74 42.74 4.78
N GLY A 643 -24.33 43.05 3.55
CA GLY A 643 -24.01 44.40 3.06
C GLY A 643 -25.10 45.25 2.37
N GLY A 644 -26.39 44.89 2.46
CA GLY A 644 -27.49 45.86 2.30
C GLY A 644 -28.41 45.75 1.09
N THR A 645 -29.70 45.58 1.39
CA THR A 645 -30.84 46.04 0.58
C THR A 645 -31.77 46.85 1.49
N ALA A 646 -31.63 48.18 1.48
CA ALA A 646 -32.53 49.06 2.22
C ALA A 646 -33.88 49.16 1.50
N GLY A 647 -34.97 48.84 2.19
CA GLY A 647 -36.32 49.13 1.71
C GLY A 647 -36.55 50.63 1.59
N LYS A 648 -37.41 51.05 0.67
CA LYS A 648 -37.80 52.44 0.50
C LYS A 648 -39.31 52.55 0.31
N ASP A 649 -39.93 53.19 1.30
CA ASP A 649 -41.16 53.98 1.32
C ASP A 649 -42.08 53.92 0.10
N LEU A 650 -43.36 53.54 0.33
CA LEU A 650 -44.49 53.97 -0.50
C LEU A 650 -45.83 53.80 0.26
N ASP A 651 -45.94 54.48 1.40
CA ASP A 651 -47.23 54.91 1.94
C ASP A 651 -47.70 56.13 1.13
N ASP A 652 -48.56 55.93 0.12
CA ASP A 652 -49.35 56.99 -0.52
C ASP A 652 -50.40 56.38 -1.48
N LEU A 653 -51.68 56.33 -1.06
CA LEU A 653 -52.91 56.41 -1.89
C LEU A 653 -54.20 56.06 -1.09
N GLU A 654 -54.78 57.06 -0.44
CA GLU A 654 -56.25 57.12 -0.25
C GLU A 654 -56.84 58.09 -1.29
N ALA A 655 -57.50 57.56 -2.33
CA ALA A 655 -58.33 58.31 -3.30
C ALA A 655 -59.28 57.38 -4.07
#